data_AF-A0A2A2F7T2-F1
#
_entry.id   AF-A0A2A2F7T2-F1
#
_cell.length_a   1.000
_cell.length_b   1.000
_cell.length_c   1.000
_cell.angle_alpha   90.00
_cell.angle_beta   90.00
_cell.angle_gamma   90.00
#
_symmetry.space_group_name_H-M   'P 1'
#
loop_
_entity.id
_entity.type
_entity.pdbx_description
1 polymer ?
#
loop_
_entity_poly.entity_id
_entity_poly.type
_entity_poly.pdbx_seq_one_letter_code
_entity_poly.pdbx_strand_id
1 'polypeptide(L)'
;MARKQKKQTVGKSRKPYTKASRVGRNGRIAEPSALSEARSRLRNASSAAEVTVAARQILAIDPAEPEGWRWLGEAQLSNQKLDDAVISYSRASRSDPNNETLLERYVGLTLRQGNYLDALNATRHWVTIADNKPLTAIKLLSGLYGFLGKEELSCQWGLQAALRQPVARAPSSGEERLRILVLGTVGCAPYHYEPASGQLTVSEGHNNLMHMMDTGAATLSSLSVDVIDDCPEVLDDLPDVDVVYNSITDAGRCQEGLRNASRVCRKLSAPVINAPAEVLRTTREENAQRLGQCEGILMPRSVSLGRVQGDISDRVQDAIRENGLRAPIIVRPSGYQNGKHMYRIDEPDSTPVRITDEAEVYVLQYHDVTFTDPRAKGHRFHPKYRAFMVDGKLYPAHMRMGYDGDWNVHGEETRKAFRRFPWLYDMEQDYIENPAEQFETGVWENLEQALRTLDLDYFGVDFAVCTEAENQGKVVIFETNASMRSFLRQTYQNTPENDAALEIILAAHRMFCARAGVPEWEFNPPKGLEGPAQEHGFEADPANPAARHVLFSGDLQGHGFREWLRQELHKHNLKGWLRDLSDGRVEVVVAGADAAVNHLLSDPRGPEKATIENVKAVDWKGMVPQKIRVRDTVAEPERVTAETAEA
;
A
#
# COMPACT_ATOMS: atom_id res chain seq x y z
N MET A 1 65.86 -61.02 -31.75
CA MET A 1 65.06 -62.12 -32.32
C MET A 1 64.16 -61.58 -33.41
N ALA A 2 64.19 -62.19 -34.59
CA ALA A 2 63.41 -61.83 -35.75
C ALA A 2 62.06 -62.57 -35.80
N ARG A 3 61.00 -61.92 -36.30
CA ARG A 3 60.00 -62.40 -37.29
C ARG A 3 58.82 -61.41 -37.35
N LYS A 4 58.73 -60.61 -38.43
CA LYS A 4 57.91 -60.79 -39.68
C LYS A 4 56.46 -60.31 -39.49
N GLN A 5 56.08 -59.14 -40.02
CA GLN A 5 55.66 -58.82 -41.42
C GLN A 5 54.40 -59.56 -41.93
N LYS A 6 53.36 -58.79 -42.29
CA LYS A 6 52.75 -58.67 -43.65
C LYS A 6 51.56 -57.69 -43.60
N LYS A 7 51.56 -56.58 -44.37
CA LYS A 7 51.06 -56.38 -45.76
C LYS A 7 49.52 -56.48 -45.83
N GLN A 8 48.75 -55.60 -46.48
CA GLN A 8 48.89 -54.98 -47.82
C GLN A 8 47.83 -53.86 -47.95
N THR A 9 48.18 -52.60 -48.26
CA THR A 9 47.98 -51.88 -49.54
C THR A 9 46.63 -52.02 -50.28
N VAL A 10 45.88 -50.92 -50.24
CA VAL A 10 45.30 -50.10 -51.34
C VAL A 10 45.11 -50.76 -52.72
N GLY A 11 43.86 -50.73 -53.19
CA GLY A 11 43.44 -50.82 -54.60
C GLY A 11 42.37 -49.77 -54.91
N LYS A 12 42.57 -49.04 -56.02
CA LYS A 12 41.81 -47.88 -56.55
C LYS A 12 40.48 -48.25 -57.21
N SER A 13 39.51 -47.32 -57.25
CA SER A 13 38.93 -46.72 -58.49
C SER A 13 37.45 -46.23 -58.38
N ARG A 14 37.29 -44.90 -58.32
CA ARG A 14 36.29 -43.98 -58.93
C ARG A 14 34.82 -44.42 -59.16
N LYS A 15 33.90 -43.53 -58.73
CA LYS A 15 33.11 -42.64 -59.64
C LYS A 15 32.71 -41.33 -58.92
N PRO A 16 32.55 -40.20 -59.64
CA PRO A 16 32.42 -38.86 -59.07
C PRO A 16 30.95 -38.43 -58.92
N TYR A 17 30.66 -37.56 -57.95
CA TYR A 17 29.52 -36.65 -58.03
C TYR A 17 29.95 -35.25 -57.60
N THR A 18 29.95 -34.36 -58.57
CA THR A 18 30.06 -32.92 -58.42
C THR A 18 28.66 -32.34 -58.23
N LYS A 19 28.49 -31.41 -57.27
CA LYS A 19 27.72 -30.18 -57.51
C LYS A 19 28.08 -29.07 -56.51
N ALA A 20 28.72 -28.06 -57.10
CA ALA A 20 29.09 -26.75 -56.61
C ALA A 20 28.13 -26.11 -55.57
N SER A 21 28.70 -25.60 -54.47
CA SER A 21 28.16 -24.44 -53.79
C SER A 21 28.46 -23.20 -54.65
N ARG A 22 27.40 -22.51 -55.08
CA ARG A 22 27.51 -21.20 -55.74
C ARG A 22 27.92 -20.18 -54.69
N VAL A 23 29.19 -19.80 -54.70
CA VAL A 23 29.65 -18.56 -54.06
C VAL A 23 29.08 -17.40 -54.87
N GLY A 24 28.07 -16.72 -54.32
CA GLY A 24 27.54 -15.49 -54.90
C GLY A 24 28.57 -14.37 -54.82
N ARG A 25 28.56 -13.47 -55.82
CA ARG A 25 29.31 -12.21 -55.83
C ARG A 25 28.78 -11.29 -54.72
N ASN A 26 29.13 -11.55 -53.47
CA ASN A 26 29.08 -10.65 -52.30
C ASN A 26 29.42 -11.41 -51.00
N GLY A 27 30.38 -12.35 -50.99
CA GLY A 27 30.94 -12.92 -49.75
C GLY A 27 29.99 -13.58 -48.72
N ARG A 28 28.67 -13.60 -48.96
CA ARG A 28 27.65 -14.19 -48.09
C ARG A 28 27.44 -15.63 -48.52
N ILE A 29 27.59 -16.55 -47.56
CA ILE A 29 27.22 -17.96 -47.71
C ILE A 29 25.72 -17.99 -48.02
N ALA A 30 25.32 -18.68 -49.09
CA ALA A 30 23.91 -18.81 -49.46
C ALA A 30 23.15 -19.59 -48.38
N GLU A 31 22.02 -19.06 -47.93
CA GLU A 31 21.14 -19.71 -46.95
C GLU A 31 20.70 -21.10 -47.47
N PRO A 32 20.74 -22.16 -46.63
CA PRO A 32 20.23 -23.46 -47.04
C PRO A 32 18.77 -23.38 -47.49
N SER A 33 18.43 -23.97 -48.63
CA SER A 33 17.05 -23.93 -49.18
C SER A 33 16.00 -24.44 -48.18
N ALA A 34 16.39 -25.43 -47.35
CA ALA A 34 15.55 -25.98 -46.30
C ALA A 34 15.18 -24.94 -45.20
N LEU A 35 16.10 -24.01 -44.87
CA LEU A 35 15.83 -22.96 -43.89
C LEU A 35 14.85 -21.91 -44.46
N SER A 36 15.03 -21.54 -45.73
CA SER A 36 14.13 -20.64 -46.45
C SER A 36 12.71 -21.21 -46.57
N GLU A 37 12.59 -22.51 -46.86
CA GLU A 37 11.30 -23.21 -46.87
C GLU A 37 10.65 -23.25 -45.48
N ALA A 38 11.42 -23.54 -44.43
CA ALA A 38 10.91 -23.58 -43.06
C ALA A 38 10.42 -22.19 -42.60
N ARG A 39 11.17 -21.11 -42.91
CA ARG A 39 10.74 -19.71 -42.69
C ARG A 39 9.47 -19.37 -43.48
N SER A 40 9.33 -19.87 -44.70
CA SER A 40 8.12 -19.67 -45.50
C SER A 40 6.89 -20.34 -44.87
N ARG A 41 7.04 -21.58 -44.37
CA ARG A 41 5.98 -22.28 -43.62
C ARG A 41 5.58 -21.51 -42.37
N LEU A 42 6.56 -20.98 -41.65
CA LEU A 42 6.31 -20.19 -40.45
C LEU A 42 5.50 -18.92 -40.75
N ARG A 43 5.83 -18.20 -41.84
CA ARG A 43 5.07 -17.02 -42.28
C ARG A 43 3.64 -17.33 -42.69
N ASN A 44 3.40 -18.53 -43.20
CA ASN A 44 2.07 -18.98 -43.66
C ASN A 44 1.31 -19.76 -42.58
N ALA A 45 1.88 -19.97 -41.39
CA ALA A 45 1.24 -20.71 -40.32
C ALA A 45 0.05 -19.92 -39.77
N SER A 46 -1.08 -20.60 -39.62
CA SER A 46 -2.36 -20.03 -39.18
C SER A 46 -2.77 -20.50 -37.78
N SER A 47 -2.09 -21.53 -37.25
CA SER A 47 -2.35 -22.08 -35.92
C SER A 47 -1.06 -22.21 -35.10
N ALA A 48 -1.19 -22.19 -33.77
CA ALA A 48 -0.06 -22.40 -32.86
C ALA A 48 0.63 -23.76 -33.06
N ALA A 49 -0.11 -24.78 -33.51
CA ALA A 49 0.45 -26.09 -33.85
C ALA A 49 1.36 -26.01 -35.09
N GLU A 50 0.91 -25.33 -36.14
CA GLU A 50 1.71 -25.09 -37.36
C GLU A 50 2.96 -24.26 -37.06
N VAL A 51 2.82 -23.20 -36.25
CA VAL A 51 3.94 -22.37 -35.78
C VAL A 51 4.95 -23.22 -35.02
N THR A 52 4.51 -24.09 -34.11
CA THR A 52 5.37 -25.00 -33.33
C THR A 52 6.16 -25.94 -34.25
N VAL A 53 5.51 -26.52 -35.26
CA VAL A 53 6.15 -27.43 -36.21
C VAL A 53 7.19 -26.70 -37.05
N ALA A 54 6.83 -25.55 -37.62
CA ALA A 54 7.74 -24.75 -38.44
C ALA A 54 8.94 -24.22 -37.63
N ALA A 55 8.71 -23.73 -36.42
CA ALA A 55 9.76 -23.29 -35.52
C ALA A 55 10.73 -24.42 -35.14
N ARG A 56 10.22 -25.63 -34.83
CA ARG A 56 11.07 -26.81 -34.56
C ARG A 56 11.86 -27.25 -35.79
N GLN A 57 11.31 -27.12 -37.00
CA GLN A 57 12.04 -27.40 -38.24
C GLN A 57 13.22 -26.45 -38.42
N ILE A 58 13.00 -25.16 -38.16
CA ILE A 58 14.07 -24.14 -38.16
C ILE A 58 15.16 -24.54 -37.16
N LEU A 59 14.78 -24.82 -35.91
CA LEU A 59 15.73 -25.16 -34.84
C LEU A 59 16.44 -26.51 -35.01
N ALA A 60 15.87 -27.43 -35.79
CA ALA A 60 16.53 -28.68 -36.18
C ALA A 60 17.61 -28.47 -37.24
N ILE A 61 17.46 -27.44 -38.08
CA ILE A 61 18.44 -27.04 -39.10
C ILE A 61 19.52 -26.15 -38.48
N ASP A 62 19.10 -25.17 -37.69
CA ASP A 62 19.97 -24.24 -36.98
C ASP A 62 19.47 -24.02 -35.54
N PRO A 63 20.06 -24.72 -34.55
CA PRO A 63 19.70 -24.56 -33.14
C PRO A 63 20.01 -23.18 -32.55
N ALA A 64 20.82 -22.37 -33.22
CA ALA A 64 21.16 -21.02 -32.78
C ALA A 64 20.21 -19.95 -33.34
N GLU A 65 19.30 -20.30 -34.25
CA GLU A 65 18.40 -19.34 -34.92
C GLU A 65 17.43 -18.65 -33.92
N PRO A 66 17.56 -17.33 -33.69
CA PRO A 66 16.76 -16.62 -32.69
C PRO A 66 15.26 -16.61 -33.01
N GLU A 67 14.89 -16.46 -34.30
CA GLU A 67 13.49 -16.45 -34.73
C GLU A 67 12.80 -17.80 -34.45
N GLY A 68 13.51 -18.92 -34.62
CA GLY A 68 13.00 -20.24 -34.31
C GLY A 68 12.61 -20.36 -32.84
N TRP A 69 13.49 -19.91 -31.94
CA TRP A 69 13.20 -19.89 -30.50
C TRP A 69 12.08 -18.91 -30.14
N ARG A 70 12.07 -17.71 -30.73
CA ARG A 70 11.02 -16.71 -30.50
C ARG A 70 9.63 -17.24 -30.84
N TRP A 71 9.47 -17.81 -32.03
CA TRP A 71 8.17 -18.32 -32.47
C TRP A 71 7.73 -19.58 -31.74
N LEU A 72 8.68 -20.44 -31.33
CA LEU A 72 8.38 -21.56 -30.45
C LEU A 72 7.85 -21.06 -29.10
N GLY A 73 8.49 -20.03 -28.52
CA GLY A 73 8.03 -19.35 -27.31
C GLY A 73 6.61 -18.78 -27.45
N GLU A 74 6.33 -18.10 -28.54
CA GLU A 74 5.01 -17.53 -28.81
C GLU A 74 3.91 -18.61 -28.89
N ALA A 75 4.18 -19.70 -29.63
CA ALA A 75 3.24 -20.81 -29.71
C ALA A 75 3.02 -21.52 -28.36
N GLN A 76 4.04 -21.55 -27.50
CA GLN A 76 3.93 -22.08 -26.14
C GLN A 76 3.05 -21.17 -25.26
N LEU A 77 3.18 -19.85 -25.36
CA LEU A 77 2.31 -18.89 -24.66
C LEU A 77 0.85 -19.04 -25.08
N SER A 78 0.58 -19.18 -26.37
CA SER A 78 -0.79 -19.44 -26.88
C SER A 78 -1.39 -20.73 -26.33
N ASN A 79 -0.55 -21.71 -25.97
CA ASN A 79 -0.96 -22.97 -25.35
C ASN A 79 -0.84 -22.97 -23.81
N GLN A 80 -0.71 -21.80 -23.19
CA GLN A 80 -0.58 -21.61 -21.74
C GLN A 80 0.62 -22.34 -21.11
N LYS A 81 1.67 -22.63 -21.89
CA LYS A 81 2.91 -23.27 -21.42
C LYS A 81 3.95 -22.21 -21.08
N LEU A 82 3.74 -21.52 -19.95
CA LEU A 82 4.59 -20.41 -19.52
C LEU A 82 6.05 -20.83 -19.31
N ASP A 83 6.28 -21.98 -18.68
CA ASP A 83 7.63 -22.49 -18.37
C ASP A 83 8.45 -22.79 -19.61
N ASP A 84 7.83 -23.46 -20.57
CA ASP A 84 8.46 -23.74 -21.86
C ASP A 84 8.77 -22.44 -22.62
N ALA A 85 7.84 -21.48 -22.58
CA ALA A 85 8.02 -20.19 -23.26
C ALA A 85 9.19 -19.40 -22.68
N VAL A 86 9.36 -19.38 -21.35
CA VAL A 86 10.50 -18.71 -20.70
C VAL A 86 11.82 -19.33 -21.13
N ILE A 87 11.90 -20.67 -21.22
CA ILE A 87 13.09 -21.35 -21.73
C ILE A 87 13.36 -20.96 -23.19
N SER A 88 12.33 -20.93 -24.03
CA SER A 88 12.46 -20.55 -25.44
C SER A 88 12.94 -19.11 -25.60
N TYR A 89 12.34 -18.14 -24.89
CA TYR A 89 12.77 -16.74 -24.93
C TYR A 89 14.17 -16.54 -24.31
N SER A 90 14.52 -17.30 -23.27
CA SER A 90 15.88 -17.31 -22.71
C SER A 90 16.91 -17.80 -23.73
N ARG A 91 16.58 -18.79 -24.57
CA ARG A 91 17.44 -19.26 -25.66
C ARG A 91 17.52 -18.25 -26.79
N ALA A 92 16.38 -17.69 -27.20
CA ALA A 92 16.33 -16.64 -28.23
C ALA A 92 17.20 -15.44 -27.85
N SER A 93 17.08 -14.96 -26.62
CA SER A 93 17.89 -13.85 -26.09
C SER A 93 19.37 -14.20 -25.97
N ARG A 94 19.76 -15.44 -25.68
CA ARG A 94 21.20 -15.83 -25.72
C ARG A 94 21.76 -15.87 -27.14
N SER A 95 20.95 -16.24 -28.12
CA SER A 95 21.36 -16.28 -29.54
C SER A 95 21.47 -14.89 -30.15
N ASP A 96 20.61 -13.97 -29.75
CA ASP A 96 20.60 -12.57 -30.18
C ASP A 96 20.51 -11.64 -28.95
N PRO A 97 21.62 -11.47 -28.21
CA PRO A 97 21.62 -10.78 -26.92
C PRO A 97 21.26 -9.30 -27.03
N ASN A 98 21.51 -8.69 -28.18
CA ASN A 98 21.27 -7.27 -28.39
C ASN A 98 19.87 -6.96 -28.94
N ASN A 99 18.97 -7.94 -28.97
CA ASN A 99 17.61 -7.75 -29.48
C ASN A 99 16.65 -7.27 -28.39
N GLU A 100 16.33 -5.97 -28.43
CA GLU A 100 15.48 -5.33 -27.43
C GLU A 100 14.11 -6.01 -27.28
N THR A 101 13.45 -6.36 -28.39
CA THR A 101 12.14 -7.02 -28.38
C THR A 101 12.18 -8.38 -27.69
N LEU A 102 13.27 -9.15 -27.87
CA LEU A 102 13.45 -10.43 -27.19
C LEU A 102 13.69 -10.24 -25.70
N LEU A 103 14.48 -9.24 -25.32
CA LEU A 103 14.75 -8.92 -23.92
C LEU A 103 13.49 -8.45 -23.21
N GLU A 104 12.74 -7.52 -23.78
CA GLU A 104 11.48 -7.03 -23.21
C GLU A 104 10.50 -8.18 -22.97
N ARG A 105 10.33 -9.07 -23.95
CA ARG A 105 9.49 -10.27 -23.80
C ARG A 105 10.00 -11.20 -22.71
N TYR A 106 11.30 -11.48 -22.67
CA TYR A 106 11.89 -12.35 -21.65
C TYR A 106 11.75 -11.77 -20.23
N VAL A 107 11.95 -10.46 -20.06
CA VAL A 107 11.73 -9.74 -18.80
C VAL A 107 10.27 -9.89 -18.35
N GLY A 108 9.30 -9.61 -19.22
CA GLY A 108 7.88 -9.73 -18.86
C GLY A 108 7.48 -11.13 -18.43
N LEU A 109 8.03 -12.18 -19.07
CA LEU A 109 7.73 -13.56 -18.71
C LEU A 109 8.40 -14.01 -17.40
N THR A 110 9.64 -13.59 -17.16
CA THR A 110 10.35 -13.90 -15.91
C THR A 110 9.72 -13.23 -14.70
N LEU A 111 9.23 -11.99 -14.84
CA LEU A 111 8.44 -11.32 -13.81
C LEU A 111 7.16 -12.11 -13.47
N ARG A 112 6.43 -12.60 -14.47
CA ARG A 112 5.20 -13.41 -14.27
C ARG A 112 5.46 -14.74 -13.56
N GLN A 113 6.65 -15.32 -13.72
CA GLN A 113 7.04 -16.54 -13.00
C GLN A 113 7.60 -16.28 -11.60
N GLY A 114 7.83 -15.02 -11.22
CA GLY A 114 8.54 -14.69 -9.98
C GLY A 114 10.06 -14.87 -10.04
N ASN A 115 10.64 -14.97 -11.25
CA ASN A 115 12.09 -15.08 -11.47
C ASN A 115 12.73 -13.68 -11.50
N TYR A 116 12.70 -12.96 -10.38
CA TYR A 116 13.06 -11.54 -10.32
C TYR A 116 14.56 -11.25 -10.57
N LEU A 117 15.46 -12.17 -10.24
CA LEU A 117 16.89 -12.01 -10.53
C LEU A 117 17.18 -12.11 -12.04
N ASP A 118 16.49 -13.00 -12.75
CA ASP A 118 16.59 -13.09 -14.21
C ASP A 118 16.01 -11.84 -14.86
N ALA A 119 14.85 -11.38 -14.38
CA ALA A 119 14.24 -10.13 -14.82
C ALA A 119 15.18 -8.93 -14.61
N LEU A 120 15.83 -8.82 -13.44
CA LEU A 120 16.81 -7.77 -13.16
C LEU A 120 17.98 -7.82 -14.14
N ASN A 121 18.60 -8.98 -14.32
CA ASN A 121 19.75 -9.14 -15.19
C ASN A 121 19.41 -8.81 -16.66
N ALA A 122 18.27 -9.30 -17.15
CA ALA A 122 17.80 -9.03 -18.50
C ALA A 122 17.42 -7.56 -18.69
N THR A 123 16.76 -6.93 -17.71
CA THR A 123 16.44 -5.49 -17.75
C THR A 123 17.70 -4.64 -17.73
N ARG A 124 18.69 -4.98 -16.89
CA ARG A 124 19.99 -4.30 -16.87
C ARG A 124 20.70 -4.40 -18.21
N HIS A 125 20.67 -5.59 -18.83
CA HIS A 125 21.24 -5.77 -20.15
C HIS A 125 20.51 -4.91 -21.19
N TRP A 126 19.19 -4.95 -21.21
CA TRP A 126 18.34 -4.16 -22.10
C TRP A 126 18.66 -2.66 -22.02
N VAL A 127 18.72 -2.10 -20.82
CA VAL A 127 19.08 -0.68 -20.60
C VAL A 127 20.52 -0.37 -21.04
N THR A 128 21.43 -1.35 -20.99
CA THR A 128 22.84 -1.15 -21.39
C THR A 128 23.00 -1.12 -22.91
N ILE A 129 22.27 -1.96 -23.64
CA ILE A 129 22.43 -2.11 -25.09
C ILE A 129 21.60 -1.14 -25.92
N ALA A 130 20.52 -0.61 -25.34
CA ALA A 130 19.54 0.15 -26.11
C ALA A 130 20.09 1.52 -26.48
N ASP A 131 20.21 1.79 -27.78
CA ASP A 131 20.66 3.08 -28.33
C ASP A 131 19.83 4.24 -27.75
N ASN A 132 18.51 4.00 -27.63
CA ASN A 132 17.55 4.92 -27.06
C ASN A 132 16.94 4.33 -25.77
N LYS A 133 17.77 3.98 -24.78
CA LYS A 133 17.41 3.46 -23.42
C LYS A 133 15.93 3.67 -23.06
N PRO A 134 15.06 2.65 -23.20
CA PRO A 134 13.63 2.82 -23.01
C PRO A 134 13.31 3.29 -21.60
N LEU A 135 12.48 4.32 -21.46
CA LEU A 135 12.12 4.86 -20.14
C LEU A 135 11.47 3.80 -19.24
N THR A 136 10.64 2.94 -19.83
CA THR A 136 10.03 1.79 -19.16
C THR A 136 11.07 0.82 -18.60
N ALA A 137 12.12 0.52 -19.37
CA ALA A 137 13.22 -0.35 -18.94
C ALA A 137 14.03 0.27 -17.80
N ILE A 138 14.33 1.58 -17.87
CA ILE A 138 15.06 2.29 -16.80
C ILE A 138 14.25 2.30 -15.49
N LYS A 139 12.96 2.66 -15.56
CA LYS A 139 12.07 2.67 -14.39
C LYS A 139 11.91 1.26 -13.80
N LEU A 140 11.76 0.23 -14.64
CA LEU A 140 11.70 -1.16 -14.18
C LEU A 140 13.00 -1.60 -13.50
N LEU A 141 14.16 -1.25 -14.06
CA LEU A 141 15.47 -1.55 -13.47
C LEU A 141 15.60 -0.91 -12.08
N SER A 142 15.22 0.35 -11.96
CA SER A 142 15.17 1.06 -10.68
C SER A 142 14.23 0.37 -9.67
N GLY A 143 13.03 -0.01 -10.09
CA GLY A 143 12.07 -0.74 -9.24
C GLY A 143 12.55 -2.11 -8.78
N LEU A 144 13.20 -2.87 -9.65
CA LEU A 144 13.75 -4.20 -9.30
C LEU A 144 14.93 -4.08 -8.32
N TYR A 145 15.76 -3.05 -8.43
CA TYR A 145 16.78 -2.78 -7.41
C TYR A 145 16.15 -2.46 -6.06
N GLY A 146 15.10 -1.64 -6.02
CA GLY A 146 14.39 -1.35 -4.76
C GLY A 146 13.68 -2.55 -4.18
N PHE A 147 13.09 -3.41 -5.02
CA PHE A 147 12.50 -4.70 -4.60
C PHE A 147 13.53 -5.59 -3.89
N LEU A 148 14.79 -5.58 -4.33
CA LEU A 148 15.89 -6.35 -3.75
C LEU A 148 16.61 -5.63 -2.60
N GLY A 149 16.07 -4.50 -2.10
CA GLY A 149 16.67 -3.71 -1.02
C GLY A 149 17.97 -3.00 -1.42
N LYS A 150 18.20 -2.76 -2.71
CA LYS A 150 19.34 -1.98 -3.23
C LYS A 150 18.91 -0.54 -3.49
N GLU A 151 18.58 0.18 -2.43
CA GLU A 151 18.00 1.52 -2.49
C GLU A 151 18.87 2.53 -3.24
N GLU A 152 20.18 2.56 -3.00
CA GLU A 152 21.08 3.50 -3.67
C GLU A 152 21.08 3.32 -5.20
N LEU A 153 21.16 2.07 -5.67
CA LEU A 153 21.08 1.74 -7.10
C LEU A 153 19.70 2.09 -7.67
N SER A 154 18.64 1.85 -6.90
CA SER A 154 17.28 2.24 -7.29
C SER A 154 17.18 3.75 -7.49
N CYS A 155 17.63 4.57 -6.54
CA CYS A 155 17.63 6.03 -6.66
C CYS A 155 18.47 6.51 -7.86
N GLN A 156 19.67 5.94 -8.05
CA GLN A 156 20.54 6.29 -9.18
C GLN A 156 19.84 6.07 -10.53
N TRP A 157 19.22 4.89 -10.73
CA TRP A 157 18.47 4.61 -11.96
C TRP A 157 17.15 5.39 -12.05
N GLY A 158 16.53 5.70 -10.91
CA GLY A 158 15.35 6.57 -10.82
C GLY A 158 15.65 7.97 -11.33
N LEU A 159 16.79 8.54 -10.92
CA LEU A 159 17.29 9.83 -11.41
C LEU A 159 17.56 9.80 -12.91
N GLN A 160 18.15 8.71 -13.44
CA GLN A 160 18.33 8.56 -14.89
C GLN A 160 17.00 8.52 -15.66
N ALA A 161 15.95 7.91 -15.10
CA ALA A 161 14.61 7.96 -15.67
C ALA A 161 14.03 9.38 -15.63
N ALA A 162 14.20 10.09 -14.51
CA ALA A 162 13.73 11.46 -14.34
C ALA A 162 14.45 12.44 -15.28
N LEU A 163 15.77 12.35 -15.46
CA LEU A 163 16.51 13.20 -16.40
C LEU A 163 16.03 13.04 -17.85
N ARG A 164 15.54 11.85 -18.20
CA ARG A 164 15.05 11.53 -19.55
C ARG A 164 13.60 11.94 -19.79
N GLN A 165 12.79 11.94 -18.74
CA GLN A 165 11.44 12.51 -18.74
C GLN A 165 11.28 13.34 -17.46
N PRO A 166 11.78 14.59 -17.45
CA PRO A 166 11.75 15.44 -16.26
C PRO A 166 10.33 15.69 -15.75
N VAL A 167 9.40 15.89 -16.68
CA VAL A 167 7.97 16.07 -16.41
C VAL A 167 7.18 14.93 -17.06
N ALA A 168 6.45 14.18 -16.25
CA ALA A 168 5.48 13.20 -16.71
C ALA A 168 4.08 13.80 -16.65
N ARG A 169 3.29 13.70 -17.72
CA ARG A 169 1.91 14.23 -17.77
C ARG A 169 0.91 13.10 -17.91
N ALA A 170 -0.10 13.10 -17.05
CA ALA A 170 -1.28 12.27 -17.09
C ALA A 170 -2.50 13.19 -17.29
N PRO A 171 -3.00 13.34 -18.53
CA PRO A 171 -4.16 14.18 -18.82
C PRO A 171 -5.43 13.60 -18.21
N SER A 172 -6.40 14.46 -17.91
CA SER A 172 -7.75 14.05 -17.53
C SER A 172 -8.40 13.17 -18.60
N SER A 173 -9.22 12.20 -18.19
CA SER A 173 -9.95 11.35 -19.14
C SER A 173 -11.26 11.96 -19.65
N GLY A 174 -11.73 13.04 -19.02
CA GLY A 174 -12.91 13.81 -19.39
C GLY A 174 -12.64 15.32 -19.47
N GLU A 175 -13.64 16.12 -19.11
CA GLU A 175 -13.54 17.59 -19.07
C GLU A 175 -12.51 18.03 -18.01
N GLU A 176 -11.42 18.66 -18.44
CA GLU A 176 -10.37 19.17 -17.54
C GLU A 176 -10.90 20.33 -16.70
N ARG A 177 -10.87 20.17 -15.37
CA ARG A 177 -11.32 21.17 -14.39
C ARG A 177 -10.23 21.61 -13.41
N LEU A 178 -9.16 20.83 -13.28
CA LEU A 178 -8.07 21.09 -12.34
C LEU A 178 -6.74 20.59 -12.91
N ARG A 179 -5.72 21.43 -12.86
CA ARG A 179 -4.35 21.11 -13.31
C ARG A 179 -3.41 21.17 -12.12
N ILE A 180 -2.80 20.02 -11.79
CA ILE A 180 -1.96 19.87 -10.60
C ILE A 180 -0.54 19.56 -11.02
N LEU A 181 0.43 20.33 -10.50
CA LEU A 181 1.83 19.92 -10.52
C LEU A 181 2.17 19.17 -9.23
N VAL A 182 2.47 17.89 -9.33
CA VAL A 182 2.96 17.03 -8.25
C VAL A 182 4.47 17.11 -8.19
N LEU A 183 5.02 17.57 -7.07
CA LEU A 183 6.47 17.57 -6.81
C LEU A 183 6.83 16.32 -6.02
N GLY A 184 7.72 15.49 -6.56
CA GLY A 184 8.27 14.31 -5.89
C GLY A 184 9.80 14.28 -5.93
N THR A 185 10.41 13.33 -5.22
CA THR A 185 11.86 13.04 -5.31
C THR A 185 12.10 11.57 -5.62
N VAL A 186 13.11 11.30 -6.44
CA VAL A 186 13.65 9.96 -6.69
C VAL A 186 15.12 9.86 -6.27
N GLY A 187 15.75 10.98 -5.87
CA GLY A 187 17.13 11.02 -5.42
C GLY A 187 17.32 10.35 -4.06
N CYS A 188 16.32 10.46 -3.18
CA CYS A 188 16.34 9.84 -1.87
C CYS A 188 15.18 8.86 -1.62
N ALA A 189 14.20 8.76 -2.53
CA ALA A 189 13.11 7.80 -2.44
C ALA A 189 13.16 6.77 -3.59
N PRO A 190 13.53 5.51 -3.32
CA PRO A 190 13.73 4.52 -4.36
C PRO A 190 12.40 4.05 -4.96
N TYR A 191 12.42 3.67 -6.24
CA TYR A 191 11.32 2.91 -6.84
C TYR A 191 11.31 1.49 -6.28
N HIS A 192 10.11 0.94 -6.09
CA HIS A 192 9.86 -0.43 -5.68
C HIS A 192 8.93 -1.11 -6.67
N TYR A 193 9.32 -2.28 -7.15
CA TYR A 193 8.46 -3.15 -7.95
C TYR A 193 7.56 -3.98 -7.03
N GLU A 194 6.25 -3.85 -7.18
CA GLU A 194 5.25 -4.62 -6.43
C GLU A 194 4.85 -5.87 -7.22
N PRO A 195 5.25 -7.09 -6.80
CA PRO A 195 4.99 -8.30 -7.56
C PRO A 195 3.51 -8.61 -7.77
N ALA A 196 2.65 -8.26 -6.82
CA ALA A 196 1.23 -8.59 -6.88
C ALA A 196 0.51 -7.81 -8.00
N SER A 197 0.86 -6.54 -8.21
CA SER A 197 0.24 -5.67 -9.20
C SER A 197 1.08 -5.48 -10.48
N GLY A 198 2.38 -5.80 -10.42
CA GLY A 198 3.35 -5.48 -11.46
C GLY A 198 3.65 -3.99 -11.58
N GLN A 199 3.20 -3.17 -10.62
CA GLN A 199 3.37 -1.72 -10.65
C GLN A 199 4.69 -1.29 -10.03
N LEU A 200 5.18 -0.13 -10.49
CA LEU A 200 6.30 0.58 -9.89
C LEU A 200 5.75 1.67 -8.99
N THR A 201 6.18 1.68 -7.73
CA THR A 201 5.81 2.69 -6.74
C THR A 201 7.06 3.41 -6.28
N VAL A 202 6.98 4.69 -5.97
CA VAL A 202 8.07 5.38 -5.27
C VAL A 202 7.82 5.18 -3.78
N SER A 203 8.83 4.73 -3.04
CA SER A 203 8.72 4.44 -1.60
C SER A 203 8.78 5.68 -0.71
N GLU A 204 8.24 6.80 -1.21
CA GLU A 204 8.25 8.09 -0.52
C GLU A 204 7.05 8.23 0.42
N GLY A 205 7.28 7.91 1.70
CA GLY A 205 6.23 7.99 2.73
C GLY A 205 5.06 7.04 2.47
N HIS A 206 3.99 7.17 3.26
CA HIS A 206 2.74 6.43 3.05
C HIS A 206 1.62 7.29 2.47
N ASN A 207 1.89 8.55 2.11
CA ASN A 207 0.90 9.45 1.56
C ASN A 207 0.41 8.95 0.20
N ASN A 208 -0.89 8.70 0.11
CA ASN A 208 -1.55 8.17 -1.07
C ASN A 208 -2.62 9.10 -1.65
N LEU A 209 -2.62 10.39 -1.26
CA LEU A 209 -3.67 11.33 -1.62
C LEU A 209 -3.88 11.45 -3.14
N MET A 210 -2.79 11.44 -3.92
CA MET A 210 -2.89 11.54 -5.39
C MET A 210 -3.52 10.30 -6.04
N HIS A 211 -3.57 9.15 -5.36
CA HIS A 211 -4.33 7.98 -5.82
C HIS A 211 -5.84 8.10 -5.53
N MET A 212 -6.24 9.16 -4.83
CA MET A 212 -7.62 9.43 -4.42
C MET A 212 -8.20 10.67 -5.11
N MET A 213 -7.58 11.16 -6.19
CA MET A 213 -8.07 12.29 -6.99
C MET A 213 -8.95 11.83 -8.16
N ASP A 214 -9.81 12.73 -8.64
CA ASP A 214 -10.63 12.52 -9.84
C ASP A 214 -9.78 12.57 -11.11
N THR A 215 -9.32 11.43 -11.61
CA THR A 215 -8.58 11.38 -12.89
C THR A 215 -9.47 11.69 -14.11
N GLY A 216 -10.79 11.77 -13.94
CA GLY A 216 -11.72 12.21 -14.97
C GLY A 216 -11.67 13.71 -15.22
N ALA A 217 -11.42 14.49 -14.17
CA ALA A 217 -11.44 15.96 -14.22
C ALA A 217 -10.09 16.63 -13.91
N ALA A 218 -9.16 15.92 -13.25
CA ALA A 218 -7.84 16.44 -12.89
C ALA A 218 -6.76 15.95 -13.85
N THR A 219 -6.01 16.89 -14.42
CA THR A 219 -4.76 16.62 -15.13
C THR A 219 -3.59 16.70 -14.14
N LEU A 220 -2.80 15.63 -14.07
CA LEU A 220 -1.65 15.53 -13.18
C LEU A 220 -0.36 15.65 -13.99
N SER A 221 0.49 16.61 -13.64
CA SER A 221 1.87 16.68 -14.13
C SER A 221 2.79 16.38 -12.96
N SER A 222 3.76 15.49 -13.11
CA SER A 222 4.68 15.11 -12.04
C SER A 222 6.11 15.51 -12.42
N LEU A 223 6.78 16.24 -11.52
CA LEU A 223 8.17 16.65 -11.65
C LEU A 223 8.99 15.99 -10.52
N SER A 224 10.07 15.32 -10.88
CA SER A 224 11.09 14.96 -9.90
C SER A 224 11.98 16.17 -9.66
N VAL A 225 11.98 16.71 -8.45
CA VAL A 225 12.70 17.96 -8.15
C VAL A 225 14.22 17.80 -8.17
N ASP A 226 14.72 16.57 -8.16
CA ASP A 226 16.15 16.27 -8.16
C ASP A 226 16.84 16.63 -9.50
N VAL A 227 16.07 16.78 -10.59
CA VAL A 227 16.64 17.02 -11.93
C VAL A 227 16.88 18.50 -12.22
N ILE A 228 16.40 19.41 -11.36
CA ILE A 228 16.36 20.85 -11.69
C ILE A 228 17.74 21.52 -11.75
N ASP A 229 18.76 20.88 -11.17
CA ASP A 229 20.14 21.35 -11.24
C ASP A 229 20.84 20.88 -12.52
N ASP A 230 20.54 19.65 -12.97
CA ASP A 230 21.08 19.07 -14.19
C ASP A 230 20.37 19.57 -15.46
N CYS A 231 19.07 19.88 -15.34
CA CYS A 231 18.19 20.33 -16.43
C CYS A 231 17.41 21.59 -16.01
N PRO A 232 18.07 22.73 -15.75
CA PRO A 232 17.41 23.95 -15.28
C PRO A 232 16.34 24.49 -16.23
N GLU A 233 16.49 24.24 -17.54
CA GLU A 233 15.52 24.60 -18.58
C GLU A 233 14.13 23.97 -18.37
N VAL A 234 14.05 22.86 -17.62
CA VAL A 234 12.75 22.24 -17.29
C VAL A 234 11.81 23.21 -16.61
N LEU A 235 12.35 24.17 -15.83
CA LEU A 235 11.59 25.16 -15.09
C LEU A 235 10.95 26.22 -16.00
N ASP A 236 11.47 26.40 -17.21
CA ASP A 236 10.91 27.31 -18.20
C ASP A 236 9.82 26.62 -19.05
N ASP A 237 9.85 25.29 -19.13
CA ASP A 237 8.92 24.44 -19.89
C ASP A 237 7.83 23.79 -19.02
N LEU A 238 7.65 24.21 -17.77
CA LEU A 238 6.61 23.68 -16.90
C LEU A 238 5.21 24.01 -17.45
N PRO A 239 4.26 23.06 -17.35
CA PRO A 239 2.89 23.31 -17.79
C PRO A 239 2.23 24.37 -16.91
N ASP A 240 1.27 25.09 -17.49
CA ASP A 240 0.38 25.95 -16.71
C ASP A 240 -0.47 25.09 -15.76
N VAL A 241 -0.47 25.45 -14.48
CA VAL A 241 -1.11 24.69 -13.41
C VAL A 241 -1.86 25.61 -12.46
N ASP A 242 -2.96 25.10 -11.90
CA ASP A 242 -3.80 25.85 -10.97
C ASP A 242 -3.28 25.72 -9.53
N VAL A 243 -2.63 24.59 -9.20
CA VAL A 243 -2.08 24.31 -7.87
C VAL A 243 -0.88 23.38 -7.95
N VAL A 244 0.06 23.58 -7.02
CA VAL A 244 1.19 22.68 -6.79
C VAL A 244 0.90 21.81 -5.57
N TYR A 245 1.05 20.51 -5.71
CA TYR A 245 1.01 19.57 -4.60
C TYR A 245 2.41 19.05 -4.31
N ASN A 246 2.92 19.32 -3.11
CA ASN A 246 4.17 18.73 -2.65
C ASN A 246 3.91 17.32 -2.10
N SER A 247 4.29 16.29 -2.87
CA SER A 247 4.23 14.90 -2.39
C SER A 247 5.49 14.47 -1.63
N ILE A 248 6.48 15.36 -1.49
CA ILE A 248 7.67 15.12 -0.67
C ILE A 248 7.31 15.37 0.78
N THR A 249 7.31 14.31 1.59
CA THR A 249 6.67 14.32 2.91
C THR A 249 7.59 13.96 4.07
N ASP A 250 8.72 13.29 3.83
CA ASP A 250 9.68 12.95 4.88
C ASP A 250 10.76 14.03 5.02
N ALA A 251 10.59 14.88 6.04
CA ALA A 251 11.50 15.99 6.33
C ALA A 251 12.94 15.56 6.63
N GLY A 252 13.12 14.40 7.28
CA GLY A 252 14.45 13.92 7.70
C GLY A 252 15.23 13.36 6.52
N ARG A 253 14.57 12.52 5.71
CA ARG A 253 15.18 11.82 4.57
C ARG A 253 15.32 12.71 3.32
N CYS A 254 14.38 13.62 3.10
CA CYS A 254 14.22 14.32 1.81
C CYS A 254 14.59 15.81 1.87
N GLN A 255 15.53 16.20 2.74
CA GLN A 255 15.88 17.62 2.95
C GLN A 255 16.28 18.33 1.66
N GLU A 256 17.12 17.70 0.84
CA GLU A 256 17.58 18.26 -0.44
C GLU A 256 16.42 18.36 -1.45
N GLY A 257 15.61 17.30 -1.56
CA GLY A 257 14.40 17.29 -2.37
C GLY A 257 13.45 18.44 -2.00
N LEU A 258 13.19 18.67 -0.70
CA LEU A 258 12.34 19.76 -0.24
C LEU A 258 12.92 21.16 -0.52
N ARG A 259 14.25 21.32 -0.45
CA ARG A 259 14.92 22.58 -0.86
C ARG A 259 14.77 22.83 -2.36
N ASN A 260 14.88 21.78 -3.17
CA ASN A 260 14.67 21.86 -4.61
C ASN A 260 13.19 22.13 -4.95
N ALA A 261 12.25 21.47 -4.29
CA ALA A 261 10.82 21.77 -4.40
C ALA A 261 10.52 23.24 -4.05
N SER A 262 11.17 23.79 -3.01
CA SER A 262 11.04 25.22 -2.65
C SER A 262 11.54 26.16 -3.76
N ARG A 263 12.51 25.75 -4.57
CA ARG A 263 12.97 26.52 -5.75
C ARG A 263 11.92 26.47 -6.87
N VAL A 264 11.34 25.30 -7.12
CA VAL A 264 10.25 25.13 -8.11
C VAL A 264 9.03 25.99 -7.74
N CYS A 265 8.57 25.93 -6.49
CA CYS A 265 7.42 26.72 -6.03
C CYS A 265 7.62 28.23 -6.21
N ARG A 266 8.82 28.75 -5.90
CA ARG A 266 9.16 30.17 -6.09
C ARG A 266 9.13 30.62 -7.55
N LYS A 267 9.42 29.72 -8.49
CA LYS A 267 9.39 30.02 -9.93
C LYS A 267 7.96 30.10 -10.46
N LEU A 268 7.08 29.18 -10.07
CA LEU A 268 5.72 29.08 -10.59
C LEU A 268 4.74 30.10 -10.00
N SER A 269 4.95 30.54 -8.75
CA SER A 269 4.03 31.45 -8.02
C SER A 269 2.58 30.94 -7.91
N ALA A 270 2.32 29.67 -8.19
CA ALA A 270 1.02 29.03 -7.99
C ALA A 270 0.80 28.67 -6.51
N PRO A 271 -0.46 28.57 -6.05
CA PRO A 271 -0.80 28.07 -4.72
C PRO A 271 -0.16 26.70 -4.46
N VAL A 272 0.34 26.48 -3.25
CA VAL A 272 1.04 25.24 -2.87
C VAL A 272 0.29 24.57 -1.74
N ILE A 273 0.02 23.27 -1.91
CA ILE A 273 -0.48 22.38 -0.86
C ILE A 273 0.72 21.67 -0.24
N ASN A 274 0.82 21.75 1.09
CA ASN A 274 1.93 21.29 1.92
C ASN A 274 3.27 21.91 1.49
N ALA A 275 3.37 23.24 1.61
CA ALA A 275 4.57 23.98 1.23
C ALA A 275 5.88 23.29 1.69
N PRO A 276 6.88 23.09 0.81
CA PRO A 276 8.07 22.30 1.16
C PRO A 276 8.87 22.84 2.34
N ALA A 277 8.85 24.17 2.55
CA ALA A 277 9.44 24.82 3.71
C ALA A 277 8.75 24.41 5.02
N GLU A 278 7.42 24.27 5.03
CA GLU A 278 6.68 23.83 6.22
C GLU A 278 6.83 22.33 6.46
N VAL A 279 6.91 21.52 5.38
CA VAL A 279 7.23 20.09 5.53
C VAL A 279 8.62 19.89 6.14
N LEU A 280 9.65 20.65 5.71
CA LEU A 280 10.99 20.59 6.32
C LEU A 280 10.99 20.80 7.83
N ARG A 281 10.02 21.55 8.34
CA ARG A 281 9.86 21.87 9.76
C ARG A 281 9.11 20.81 10.56
N THR A 282 8.74 19.70 9.92
CA THR A 282 8.03 18.58 10.57
C THR A 282 8.94 17.44 11.03
N THR A 283 10.21 17.74 11.28
CA THR A 283 11.10 16.80 11.98
C THR A 283 10.54 16.49 13.38
N ARG A 284 10.93 15.33 13.95
CA ARG A 284 10.51 14.97 15.32
C ARG A 284 10.87 16.04 16.34
N GLU A 285 12.06 16.61 16.22
CA GLU A 285 12.57 17.65 17.11
C GLU A 285 11.78 18.95 17.00
N GLU A 286 11.60 19.46 15.77
CA GLU A 286 10.91 20.74 15.58
C GLU A 286 9.40 20.63 15.88
N ASN A 287 8.75 19.51 15.53
CA ASN A 287 7.38 19.25 15.96
C ASN A 287 7.28 19.18 17.48
N ALA A 288 8.23 18.54 18.18
CA ALA A 288 8.23 18.50 19.64
C ALA A 288 8.36 19.91 20.24
N GLN A 289 9.17 20.78 19.64
CA GLN A 289 9.32 22.17 20.08
C GLN A 289 8.07 23.00 19.84
N ARG A 290 7.46 22.94 18.64
CA ARG A 290 6.27 23.72 18.29
C ARG A 290 5.05 23.27 19.07
N LEU A 291 4.74 21.98 19.00
CA LEU A 291 3.53 21.41 19.61
C LEU A 291 3.66 21.28 21.13
N GLY A 292 4.87 21.10 21.67
CA GLY A 292 5.10 21.03 23.11
C GLY A 292 4.85 22.35 23.86
N GLN A 293 4.71 23.46 23.12
CA GLN A 293 4.32 24.77 23.69
C GLN A 293 2.80 24.98 23.69
N CYS A 294 2.05 24.12 23.01
CA CYS A 294 0.59 24.22 22.93
C CYS A 294 -0.08 23.71 24.21
N GLU A 295 -1.13 24.40 24.63
CA GLU A 295 -1.95 23.98 25.76
C GLU A 295 -2.55 22.59 25.50
N GLY A 296 -2.58 21.74 26.53
CA GLY A 296 -3.18 20.41 26.44
C GLY A 296 -2.38 19.39 25.62
N ILE A 297 -1.21 19.74 25.07
CA ILE A 297 -0.38 18.80 24.28
C ILE A 297 0.82 18.30 25.08
N LEU A 298 1.12 17.02 24.90
CA LEU A 298 2.30 16.36 25.44
C LEU A 298 3.09 15.73 24.29
N MET A 299 4.19 16.38 23.90
CA MET A 299 5.15 15.80 22.95
C MET A 299 6.16 14.94 23.71
N PRO A 300 6.28 13.63 23.42
CA PRO A 300 7.28 12.79 24.04
C PRO A 300 8.69 13.31 23.77
N ARG A 301 9.52 13.40 24.81
CA ARG A 301 10.95 13.70 24.64
C ARG A 301 11.60 12.61 23.80
N SER A 302 12.44 13.00 22.84
CA SER A 302 13.10 12.10 21.90
C SER A 302 14.57 12.50 21.78
N VAL A 303 15.48 11.56 22.03
CA VAL A 303 16.93 11.75 22.01
C VAL A 303 17.52 10.88 20.91
N SER A 304 18.24 11.49 19.95
CA SER A 304 18.98 10.74 18.94
C SER A 304 20.32 10.24 19.51
N LEU A 305 20.62 8.97 19.30
CA LEU A 305 21.93 8.36 19.59
C LEU A 305 22.87 8.38 18.37
N GLY A 306 22.42 8.97 17.26
CA GLY A 306 23.08 8.91 15.96
C GLY A 306 23.07 7.50 15.36
N ARG A 307 23.90 7.29 14.32
CA ARG A 307 24.12 5.96 13.72
C ARG A 307 24.97 5.10 14.62
N VAL A 308 24.45 3.92 14.96
CA VAL A 308 25.07 2.98 15.90
C VAL A 308 24.89 1.55 15.43
N GLN A 309 25.81 0.69 15.87
CA GLN A 309 25.78 -0.75 15.67
C GLN A 309 26.37 -1.44 16.90
N GLY A 310 25.95 -2.66 17.18
CA GLY A 310 26.45 -3.45 18.31
C GLY A 310 25.68 -3.20 19.60
N ASP A 311 26.35 -3.41 20.73
CA ASP A 311 25.78 -3.14 22.05
C ASP A 311 25.76 -1.62 22.31
N ILE A 312 24.59 -1.10 22.64
CA ILE A 312 24.35 0.32 22.88
C ILE A 312 23.76 0.59 24.27
N SER A 313 23.80 -0.38 25.19
CA SER A 313 23.24 -0.23 26.53
C SER A 313 23.75 1.01 27.27
N ASP A 314 25.06 1.23 27.28
CA ASP A 314 25.66 2.40 27.95
C ASP A 314 25.16 3.71 27.34
N ARG A 315 25.02 3.78 26.01
CA ARG A 315 24.51 4.98 25.32
C ARG A 315 23.05 5.26 25.64
N VAL A 316 22.24 4.21 25.78
CA VAL A 316 20.84 4.35 26.21
C VAL A 316 20.78 4.87 27.65
N GLN A 317 21.60 4.33 28.54
CA GLN A 317 21.67 4.78 29.94
C GLN A 317 22.19 6.22 30.07
N ASP A 318 23.21 6.60 29.29
CA ASP A 318 23.71 7.97 29.21
C ASP A 318 22.61 8.91 28.73
N ALA A 319 21.90 8.57 27.65
CA ALA A 319 20.79 9.37 27.15
C ALA A 319 19.67 9.57 28.19
N ILE A 320 19.36 8.53 28.96
CA ILE A 320 18.38 8.62 30.07
C ILE A 320 18.86 9.61 31.13
N ARG A 321 20.10 9.46 31.62
CA ARG A 321 20.67 10.31 32.69
C ARG A 321 20.82 11.77 32.27
N GLU A 322 21.38 12.00 31.09
CA GLU A 322 21.69 13.35 30.60
C GLU A 322 20.43 14.15 30.23
N ASN A 323 19.37 13.48 29.79
CA ASN A 323 18.13 14.13 29.33
C ASN A 323 16.96 13.98 30.33
N GLY A 324 17.20 13.38 31.50
CA GLY A 324 16.20 13.20 32.54
C GLY A 324 14.98 12.39 32.08
N LEU A 325 15.20 11.36 31.26
CA LEU A 325 14.15 10.42 30.88
C LEU A 325 13.84 9.48 32.06
N ARG A 326 12.64 8.92 32.08
CA ARG A 326 12.20 7.98 33.12
C ARG A 326 11.70 6.70 32.48
N ALA A 327 11.96 5.58 33.15
CA ALA A 327 11.42 4.30 32.71
C ALA A 327 9.88 4.27 32.90
N PRO A 328 9.13 3.60 32.01
CA PRO A 328 9.64 2.93 30.81
C PRO A 328 10.09 3.91 29.71
N ILE A 329 11.03 3.47 28.88
CA ILE A 329 11.46 4.19 27.67
C ILE A 329 11.12 3.38 26.41
N ILE A 330 11.13 4.04 25.25
CA ILE A 330 11.05 3.37 23.95
C ILE A 330 12.39 3.53 23.23
N VAL A 331 12.96 2.44 22.73
CA VAL A 331 14.10 2.45 21.81
C VAL A 331 13.59 2.13 20.41
N ARG A 332 13.94 2.98 19.44
CA ARG A 332 13.48 2.89 18.05
C ARG A 332 14.60 3.19 17.06
N PRO A 333 15.01 2.21 16.24
CA PRO A 333 15.77 2.47 15.03
C PRO A 333 14.91 3.17 13.97
N SER A 334 15.49 4.13 13.25
CA SER A 334 14.87 4.78 12.09
C SER A 334 14.83 3.86 10.87
N GLY A 335 14.01 4.22 9.87
CA GLY A 335 13.89 3.48 8.61
C GLY A 335 12.87 2.34 8.62
N TYR A 336 12.26 2.04 9.76
CA TYR A 336 11.22 1.01 9.89
C TYR A 336 9.82 1.61 10.09
N GLN A 337 8.83 0.95 9.50
CA GLN A 337 7.42 1.33 9.50
C GLN A 337 6.60 0.43 10.43
N ASN A 338 5.39 0.88 10.83
CA ASN A 338 4.44 0.13 11.67
C ASN A 338 5.05 -0.38 12.99
N GLY A 339 5.88 0.45 13.63
CA GLY A 339 6.50 0.11 14.91
C GLY A 339 7.45 -1.10 14.88
N LYS A 340 7.88 -1.58 13.69
CA LYS A 340 8.86 -2.65 13.58
C LYS A 340 10.18 -2.22 14.22
N HIS A 341 10.80 -3.14 14.96
CA HIS A 341 12.03 -2.91 15.74
C HIS A 341 11.91 -1.81 16.80
N MET A 342 10.69 -1.46 17.22
CA MET A 342 10.44 -0.55 18.33
C MET A 342 10.24 -1.36 19.61
N TYR A 343 10.97 -1.01 20.67
CA TYR A 343 10.98 -1.77 21.94
C TYR A 343 10.69 -0.84 23.11
N ARG A 344 9.75 -1.22 23.97
CA ARG A 344 9.53 -0.61 25.28
C ARG A 344 10.41 -1.33 26.29
N ILE A 345 11.18 -0.57 27.08
CA ILE A 345 12.08 -1.08 28.09
C ILE A 345 11.65 -0.51 29.45
N ASP A 346 11.14 -1.39 30.31
CA ASP A 346 10.69 -1.04 31.66
C ASP A 346 11.86 -0.94 32.66
N GLU A 347 12.93 -1.72 32.47
CA GLU A 347 14.10 -1.73 33.35
C GLU A 347 15.39 -1.49 32.53
N PRO A 348 15.70 -0.25 32.13
CA PRO A 348 16.84 0.06 31.25
C PRO A 348 18.21 -0.22 31.89
N ASP A 349 18.29 -0.25 33.22
CA ASP A 349 19.54 -0.55 33.93
C ASP A 349 19.96 -2.03 33.82
N SER A 350 18.99 -2.94 33.66
CA SER A 350 19.18 -4.40 33.62
C SER A 350 18.97 -5.00 32.22
N THR A 351 18.41 -4.23 31.28
CA THR A 351 18.04 -4.72 29.93
C THR A 351 19.14 -4.41 28.91
N PRO A 352 19.82 -5.43 28.35
CA PRO A 352 20.80 -5.20 27.30
C PRO A 352 20.13 -4.75 25.99
N VAL A 353 20.71 -3.78 25.29
CA VAL A 353 20.19 -3.24 24.03
C VAL A 353 21.22 -3.39 22.92
N ARG A 354 20.88 -4.13 21.87
CA ARG A 354 21.78 -4.42 20.75
C ARG A 354 21.15 -4.10 19.40
N ILE A 355 21.93 -3.49 18.53
CA ILE A 355 21.58 -3.14 17.16
C ILE A 355 22.42 -3.98 16.19
N THR A 356 21.78 -4.81 15.38
CA THR A 356 22.47 -5.74 14.47
C THR A 356 23.06 -5.03 13.26
N ASP A 357 22.23 -4.26 12.56
CA ASP A 357 22.60 -3.50 11.37
C ASP A 357 22.78 -2.03 11.74
N GLU A 358 23.80 -1.37 11.20
CA GLU A 358 24.02 0.05 11.50
C GLU A 358 22.78 0.87 11.15
N ALA A 359 22.22 1.53 12.17
CA ALA A 359 21.00 2.32 12.03
C ALA A 359 21.09 3.56 12.92
N GLU A 360 20.38 4.61 12.52
CA GLU A 360 20.13 5.73 13.41
C GLU A 360 19.10 5.31 14.48
N VAL A 361 19.39 5.57 15.75
CA VAL A 361 18.55 5.10 16.88
C VAL A 361 18.09 6.26 17.74
N TYR A 362 16.83 6.20 18.17
CA TYR A 362 16.20 7.16 19.06
C TYR A 362 15.77 6.50 20.36
N VAL A 363 15.92 7.23 21.47
CA VAL A 363 15.37 6.89 22.79
C VAL A 363 14.27 7.89 23.12
N LEU A 364 13.07 7.40 23.39
CA LEU A 364 11.88 8.23 23.63
C LEU A 364 11.32 8.00 25.03
N GLN A 365 10.80 9.07 25.63
CA GLN A 365 10.00 8.98 26.85
C GLN A 365 8.69 8.25 26.55
N TYR A 366 8.39 7.18 27.30
CA TYR A 366 7.05 6.60 27.29
C TYR A 366 6.14 7.46 28.18
N HIS A 367 4.91 7.68 27.73
CA HIS A 367 3.85 8.25 28.54
C HIS A 367 2.71 7.25 28.66
N ASP A 368 2.22 7.01 29.88
CA ASP A 368 1.06 6.15 30.08
C ASP A 368 -0.20 6.81 29.52
N VAL A 369 -0.86 6.10 28.62
CA VAL A 369 -2.11 6.47 27.95
C VAL A 369 -3.18 5.39 28.15
N THR A 370 -2.90 4.43 29.03
CA THR A 370 -3.72 3.25 29.18
C THR A 370 -4.91 3.50 30.10
N PHE A 371 -5.98 2.76 29.87
CA PHE A 371 -7.18 2.80 30.71
C PHE A 371 -7.68 1.39 31.06
N THR A 372 -8.58 1.33 32.04
CA THR A 372 -9.31 0.10 32.43
C THR A 372 -10.80 0.33 32.28
N ASP A 373 -11.56 -0.71 31.96
CA ASP A 373 -13.01 -0.62 31.82
C ASP A 373 -13.72 -1.63 32.75
N PRO A 374 -14.81 -1.24 33.45
CA PRO A 374 -15.57 -2.15 34.31
C PRO A 374 -16.09 -3.41 33.61
N ARG A 375 -16.32 -3.35 32.29
CA ARG A 375 -16.75 -4.48 31.45
C ARG A 375 -15.63 -5.50 31.21
N ALA A 376 -14.38 -5.13 31.48
CA ALA A 376 -13.18 -5.95 31.26
C ALA A 376 -12.25 -5.91 32.48
N LYS A 377 -12.76 -6.34 33.64
CA LYS A 377 -11.99 -6.35 34.90
C LYS A 377 -10.67 -7.10 34.75
N GLY A 378 -9.58 -6.49 35.25
CA GLY A 378 -8.24 -7.08 35.23
C GLY A 378 -7.47 -6.87 33.93
N HIS A 379 -8.08 -6.25 32.92
CA HIS A 379 -7.42 -5.89 31.67
C HIS A 379 -7.09 -4.41 31.59
N ARG A 380 -6.01 -4.10 30.88
CA ARG A 380 -5.56 -2.73 30.60
C ARG A 380 -5.55 -2.52 29.09
N PHE A 381 -6.02 -1.37 28.62
CA PHE A 381 -6.16 -1.07 27.19
C PHE A 381 -5.15 -0.04 26.72
N HIS A 382 -4.62 -0.22 25.51
CA HIS A 382 -3.67 0.67 24.85
C HIS A 382 -4.34 1.32 23.64
N PRO A 383 -4.92 2.53 23.77
CA PRO A 383 -5.56 3.21 22.65
C PRO A 383 -4.54 3.91 21.75
N LYS A 384 -4.85 3.96 20.46
CA LYS A 384 -4.25 4.86 19.48
C LYS A 384 -5.32 5.37 18.53
N TYR A 385 -5.56 6.67 18.54
CA TYR A 385 -6.49 7.34 17.65
C TYR A 385 -5.72 7.91 16.46
N ARG A 386 -6.31 7.80 15.27
CA ARG A 386 -5.82 8.48 14.06
C ARG A 386 -6.82 9.53 13.59
N ALA A 387 -6.30 10.69 13.23
CA ALA A 387 -7.06 11.76 12.58
C ALA A 387 -6.24 12.40 11.45
N PHE A 388 -6.90 13.13 10.56
CA PHE A 388 -6.29 13.92 9.49
C PHE A 388 -6.67 15.38 9.63
N MET A 389 -5.69 16.26 9.55
CA MET A 389 -5.90 17.68 9.35
C MET A 389 -6.08 17.93 7.86
N VAL A 390 -7.18 18.59 7.47
CA VAL A 390 -7.45 19.02 6.10
C VAL A 390 -7.95 20.45 6.13
N ASP A 391 -7.18 21.37 5.54
CA ASP A 391 -7.47 22.81 5.47
C ASP A 391 -7.85 23.42 6.84
N GLY A 392 -7.07 23.08 7.88
CA GLY A 392 -7.24 23.62 9.23
C GLY A 392 -8.36 22.98 10.07
N LYS A 393 -9.08 21.98 9.55
CA LYS A 393 -10.05 21.18 10.30
C LYS A 393 -9.56 19.75 10.52
N LEU A 394 -9.77 19.22 11.73
CA LEU A 394 -9.41 17.86 12.11
C LEU A 394 -10.56 16.89 11.84
N TYR A 395 -10.26 15.77 11.20
CA TYR A 395 -11.21 14.71 10.84
C TYR A 395 -10.76 13.38 11.47
N PRO A 396 -11.62 12.66 12.20
CA PRO A 396 -11.28 11.34 12.73
C PRO A 396 -11.15 10.34 11.59
N ALA A 397 -10.26 9.33 11.74
CA ALA A 397 -10.06 8.28 10.75
C ALA A 397 -10.37 6.89 11.30
N HIS A 398 -9.65 6.46 12.34
CA HIS A 398 -9.89 5.17 13.00
C HIS A 398 -9.31 5.13 14.42
N MET A 399 -9.71 4.09 15.16
CA MET A 399 -9.14 3.75 16.45
C MET A 399 -8.42 2.40 16.36
N ARG A 400 -7.20 2.33 16.86
CA ARG A 400 -6.49 1.08 17.09
C ARG A 400 -6.41 0.83 18.59
N MET A 401 -6.51 -0.44 18.98
CA MET A 401 -6.57 -0.83 20.40
C MET A 401 -5.74 -2.07 20.66
N GLY A 402 -4.82 -1.99 21.61
CA GLY A 402 -4.16 -3.15 22.21
C GLY A 402 -4.73 -3.41 23.61
N TYR A 403 -4.39 -4.55 24.20
CA TYR A 403 -4.67 -4.83 25.60
C TYR A 403 -3.52 -5.59 26.26
N ASP A 404 -3.37 -5.39 27.56
CA ASP A 404 -2.35 -5.97 28.44
C ASP A 404 -0.91 -5.77 27.93
N GLY A 405 -0.33 -6.78 27.26
CA GLY A 405 1.05 -6.72 26.74
C GLY A 405 1.17 -6.00 25.39
N ASP A 406 0.05 -5.80 24.68
CA ASP A 406 0.01 -5.29 23.31
C ASP A 406 0.15 -3.76 23.28
N TRP A 407 1.26 -3.23 23.77
CA TRP A 407 1.52 -1.77 23.82
C TRP A 407 1.84 -1.17 22.44
N ASN A 408 2.36 -1.97 21.50
CA ASN A 408 2.74 -1.53 20.16
C ASN A 408 1.59 -1.76 19.16
N VAL A 409 0.62 -0.86 19.17
CA VAL A 409 -0.71 -1.13 18.62
C VAL A 409 -0.82 -0.89 17.12
N HIS A 410 -1.18 -1.94 16.37
CA HIS A 410 -1.53 -1.90 14.96
C HIS A 410 -2.81 -2.72 14.67
N GLY A 411 -3.11 -2.95 13.39
CA GLY A 411 -4.33 -3.62 12.95
C GLY A 411 -4.43 -5.09 13.40
N GLU A 412 -3.34 -5.77 13.71
CA GLU A 412 -3.39 -7.14 14.25
C GLU A 412 -3.82 -7.15 15.73
N GLU A 413 -3.19 -6.30 16.55
CA GLU A 413 -3.52 -6.14 17.98
C GLU A 413 -4.97 -5.68 18.14
N THR A 414 -5.41 -4.75 17.28
CA THR A 414 -6.80 -4.26 17.24
C THR A 414 -7.80 -5.37 16.98
N ARG A 415 -7.53 -6.25 16.01
CA ARG A 415 -8.41 -7.40 15.73
C ARG A 415 -8.51 -8.35 16.93
N LYS A 416 -7.40 -8.61 17.61
CA LYS A 416 -7.38 -9.44 18.84
C LYS A 416 -8.22 -8.78 19.95
N ALA A 417 -8.01 -7.49 20.20
CA ALA A 417 -8.74 -6.73 21.22
C ALA A 417 -10.24 -6.67 20.94
N PHE A 418 -10.64 -6.30 19.72
CA PHE A 418 -12.05 -6.13 19.34
C PHE A 418 -12.81 -7.45 19.33
N ARG A 419 -12.18 -8.56 18.94
CA ARG A 419 -12.77 -9.90 19.05
C ARG A 419 -13.05 -10.27 20.50
N ARG A 420 -12.10 -9.97 21.40
CA ARG A 420 -12.20 -10.31 22.83
C ARG A 420 -13.16 -9.38 23.57
N PHE A 421 -13.19 -8.09 23.22
CA PHE A 421 -13.98 -7.05 23.84
C PHE A 421 -14.81 -6.28 22.80
N PRO A 422 -15.93 -6.83 22.33
CA PRO A 422 -16.63 -6.27 21.17
C PRO A 422 -17.31 -4.91 21.39
N TRP A 423 -17.46 -4.44 22.62
CA TRP A 423 -17.90 -3.07 22.88
C TRP A 423 -16.89 -2.02 22.38
N LEU A 424 -15.64 -2.41 22.11
CA LEU A 424 -14.64 -1.54 21.47
C LEU A 424 -15.02 -1.13 20.04
N TYR A 425 -15.85 -1.92 19.35
CA TYR A 425 -16.39 -1.53 18.05
C TYR A 425 -17.29 -0.29 18.14
N ASP A 426 -18.03 -0.18 19.24
CA ASP A 426 -18.94 0.96 19.45
C ASP A 426 -18.11 2.20 19.78
N MET A 427 -17.02 2.06 20.56
CA MET A 427 -16.07 3.16 20.79
C MET A 427 -15.42 3.69 19.51
N GLU A 428 -15.00 2.82 18.58
CA GLU A 428 -14.44 3.27 17.30
C GLU A 428 -15.49 4.05 16.50
N GLN A 429 -16.72 3.54 16.46
CA GLN A 429 -17.81 4.21 15.75
C GLN A 429 -18.16 5.56 16.39
N ASP A 430 -18.25 5.63 17.71
CA ASP A 430 -18.56 6.86 18.43
C ASP A 430 -17.42 7.90 18.28
N TYR A 431 -16.15 7.47 18.22
CA TYR A 431 -15.01 8.33 17.89
C TYR A 431 -15.08 8.92 16.49
N ILE A 432 -15.45 8.10 15.49
CA ILE A 432 -15.55 8.57 14.11
C ILE A 432 -16.71 9.55 13.94
N GLU A 433 -17.84 9.30 14.59
CA GLU A 433 -19.04 10.12 14.45
C GLU A 433 -18.97 11.42 15.27
N ASN A 434 -18.50 11.35 16.52
CA ASN A 434 -18.48 12.49 17.45
C ASN A 434 -17.18 12.50 18.28
N PRO A 435 -16.02 12.81 17.66
CA PRO A 435 -14.71 12.67 18.30
C PRO A 435 -14.56 13.51 19.57
N ALA A 436 -15.09 14.75 19.59
CA ALA A 436 -14.98 15.64 20.74
C ALA A 436 -15.70 15.12 22.00
N GLU A 437 -16.80 14.37 21.83
CA GLU A 437 -17.55 13.78 22.96
C GLU A 437 -16.87 12.55 23.56
N GLN A 438 -15.86 11.98 22.88
CA GLN A 438 -15.15 10.79 23.36
C GLN A 438 -14.02 11.12 24.35
N PHE A 439 -13.73 12.40 24.55
CA PHE A 439 -12.64 12.87 25.40
C PHE A 439 -13.15 13.87 26.44
N GLU A 440 -12.31 14.18 27.41
CA GLU A 440 -12.56 15.30 28.32
C GLU A 440 -12.70 16.60 27.52
N THR A 441 -13.52 17.53 28.03
CA THR A 441 -13.82 18.79 27.33
C THR A 441 -12.54 19.54 26.96
N GLY A 442 -12.40 19.94 25.69
CA GLY A 442 -11.27 20.70 25.18
C GLY A 442 -10.13 19.86 24.60
N VAL A 443 -10.10 18.54 24.81
CA VAL A 443 -9.00 17.68 24.31
C VAL A 443 -8.92 17.71 22.78
N TRP A 444 -10.06 17.52 22.10
CA TRP A 444 -10.11 17.53 20.63
C TRP A 444 -9.83 18.92 20.07
N GLU A 445 -10.38 19.97 20.69
CA GLU A 445 -10.18 21.36 20.28
C GLU A 445 -8.73 21.81 20.47
N ASN A 446 -8.09 21.43 21.58
CA ASN A 446 -6.68 21.72 21.84
C ASN A 446 -5.78 21.00 20.83
N LEU A 447 -6.09 19.75 20.50
CA LEU A 447 -5.38 19.03 19.44
C LEU A 447 -5.52 19.74 18.09
N GLU A 448 -6.74 20.09 17.68
CA GLU A 448 -6.96 20.80 16.41
C GLU A 448 -6.22 22.14 16.39
N GLN A 449 -6.32 22.94 17.45
CA GLN A 449 -5.62 24.23 17.54
C GLN A 449 -4.10 24.08 17.52
N ALA A 450 -3.54 23.11 18.23
CA ALA A 450 -2.12 22.83 18.22
C ALA A 450 -1.65 22.42 16.82
N LEU A 451 -2.38 21.53 16.16
CA LEU A 451 -2.03 21.03 14.83
C LEU A 451 -2.11 22.12 13.75
N ARG A 452 -2.97 23.13 13.90
CA ARG A 452 -2.98 24.31 13.01
C ARG A 452 -1.65 25.07 13.03
N THR A 453 -0.87 24.99 14.12
CA THR A 453 0.45 25.65 14.20
C THR A 453 1.50 25.02 13.30
N LEU A 454 1.22 23.84 12.69
CA LEU A 454 2.14 23.18 11.75
C LEU A 454 2.13 23.81 10.36
N ASP A 455 1.13 24.63 10.03
CA ASP A 455 0.98 25.32 8.73
C ASP A 455 1.02 24.36 7.52
N LEU A 456 0.56 23.12 7.72
CA LEU A 456 0.36 22.13 6.67
C LEU A 456 -1.13 22.03 6.32
N ASP A 457 -1.41 21.79 5.04
CA ASP A 457 -2.77 21.76 4.50
C ASP A 457 -3.42 20.37 4.64
N TYR A 458 -2.63 19.30 4.46
CA TYR A 458 -3.07 17.91 4.58
C TYR A 458 -2.02 17.04 5.27
N PHE A 459 -2.33 16.50 6.44
CA PHE A 459 -1.43 15.59 7.15
C PHE A 459 -2.19 14.74 8.19
N GLY A 460 -1.56 13.67 8.67
CA GLY A 460 -2.16 12.80 9.69
C GLY A 460 -1.51 12.97 11.06
N VAL A 461 -2.24 12.57 12.10
CA VAL A 461 -1.78 12.49 13.48
C VAL A 461 -2.20 11.17 14.11
N ASP A 462 -1.27 10.53 14.82
CA ASP A 462 -1.52 9.42 15.74
C ASP A 462 -1.37 9.92 17.18
N PHE A 463 -2.38 9.73 18.01
CA PHE A 463 -2.39 10.24 19.38
C PHE A 463 -3.19 9.37 20.36
N ALA A 464 -3.03 9.66 21.65
CA ALA A 464 -3.90 9.20 22.72
C ALA A 464 -3.91 10.22 23.88
N VAL A 465 -4.74 10.00 24.89
CA VAL A 465 -4.83 10.87 26.07
C VAL A 465 -4.00 10.29 27.21
N CYS A 466 -3.17 11.11 27.84
CA CYS A 466 -2.31 10.72 28.94
C CYS A 466 -3.13 10.46 30.21
N THR A 467 -2.78 9.39 30.91
CA THR A 467 -3.40 8.96 32.17
C THR A 467 -2.46 9.07 33.37
N GLU A 468 -1.23 9.57 33.17
CA GLU A 468 -0.29 9.90 34.24
C GLU A 468 -0.83 11.05 35.09
N ALA A 469 -0.68 10.96 36.42
CA ALA A 469 -1.23 11.97 37.34
C ALA A 469 -0.72 13.39 37.05
N GLU A 470 0.54 13.56 36.65
CA GLU A 470 1.09 14.89 36.32
C GLU A 470 0.63 15.47 34.97
N ASN A 471 0.12 14.63 34.06
CA ASN A 471 -0.21 15.01 32.68
C ASN A 471 -1.62 14.57 32.27
N GLN A 472 -2.46 14.21 33.22
CA GLN A 472 -3.80 13.68 32.97
C GLN A 472 -4.60 14.62 32.06
N GLY A 473 -5.22 14.04 31.02
CA GLY A 473 -6.02 14.79 30.05
C GLY A 473 -5.21 15.46 28.93
N LYS A 474 -3.87 15.48 28.98
CA LYS A 474 -3.06 15.96 27.85
C LYS A 474 -3.02 14.96 26.70
N VAL A 475 -2.97 15.46 25.48
CA VAL A 475 -2.83 14.65 24.27
C VAL A 475 -1.38 14.28 24.03
N VAL A 476 -1.08 12.99 24.10
CA VAL A 476 0.22 12.44 23.69
C VAL A 476 0.21 12.22 22.18
N ILE A 477 1.05 12.95 21.45
CA ILE A 477 1.21 12.76 20.00
C ILE A 477 2.33 11.76 19.76
N PHE A 478 2.00 10.62 19.15
CA PHE A 478 2.97 9.57 18.79
C PHE A 478 3.68 9.90 17.47
N GLU A 479 2.93 10.43 16.52
CA GLU A 479 3.39 10.76 15.19
C GLU A 479 2.49 11.83 14.57
N THR A 480 3.08 12.80 13.87
CA THR A 480 2.35 13.77 13.06
C THR A 480 3.23 14.17 11.89
N ASN A 481 2.77 13.90 10.66
CA ASN A 481 3.50 14.22 9.42
C ASN A 481 2.60 14.10 8.19
N ALA A 482 3.07 14.67 7.08
CA ALA A 482 2.41 14.62 5.78
C ALA A 482 2.52 13.24 5.09
N SER A 483 3.24 12.28 5.67
CA SER A 483 3.51 10.96 5.10
C SER A 483 2.47 9.90 5.47
N MET A 484 1.31 10.26 6.03
CA MET A 484 0.32 9.28 6.48
C MET A 484 -0.64 8.80 5.38
N ARG A 485 -1.06 7.53 5.45
CA ARG A 485 -1.99 6.88 4.52
C ARG A 485 -3.44 6.97 4.97
N SER A 486 -4.33 7.28 4.03
CA SER A 486 -5.77 7.02 4.14
C SER A 486 -6.11 5.65 3.53
N PHE A 487 -6.97 4.87 4.19
CA PHE A 487 -7.21 3.45 3.86
C PHE A 487 -8.47 3.20 3.02
N LEU A 488 -9.03 4.22 2.37
CA LEU A 488 -10.30 4.13 1.62
C LEU A 488 -10.41 2.89 0.71
N ARG A 489 -9.39 2.62 -0.13
CA ARG A 489 -9.39 1.49 -1.07
C ARG A 489 -9.18 0.12 -0.41
N GLN A 490 -8.74 0.08 0.84
CA GLN A 490 -8.42 -1.14 1.58
C GLN A 490 -9.50 -1.54 2.59
N THR A 491 -10.50 -0.69 2.79
CA THR A 491 -11.62 -0.96 3.70
C THR A 491 -12.90 -1.23 2.92
N TYR A 492 -13.77 -2.07 3.47
CA TYR A 492 -15.07 -2.34 2.88
C TYR A 492 -15.95 -1.10 2.95
N GLN A 493 -16.69 -0.84 1.89
CA GLN A 493 -17.72 0.20 1.85
C GLN A 493 -18.75 -0.02 2.97
N ASN A 494 -19.37 1.08 3.43
CA ASN A 494 -20.36 1.12 4.52
C ASN A 494 -19.78 0.74 5.90
N THR A 495 -18.45 0.71 6.07
CA THR A 495 -17.82 0.56 7.38
C THR A 495 -17.38 1.93 7.91
N PRO A 496 -17.39 2.15 9.25
CA PRO A 496 -17.02 3.45 9.81
C PRO A 496 -15.66 3.98 9.35
N GLU A 497 -14.63 3.12 9.29
CA GLU A 497 -13.29 3.52 8.81
C GLU A 497 -13.30 3.90 7.32
N ASN A 498 -14.14 3.26 6.49
CA ASN A 498 -14.28 3.62 5.08
C ASN A 498 -14.99 4.96 4.90
N ASP A 499 -16.10 5.16 5.63
CA ASP A 499 -16.88 6.40 5.58
C ASP A 499 -16.03 7.59 6.09
N ALA A 500 -15.26 7.41 7.15
CA ALA A 500 -14.31 8.40 7.64
C ALA A 500 -13.24 8.76 6.59
N ALA A 501 -12.67 7.74 5.96
CA ALA A 501 -11.68 7.94 4.89
C ALA A 501 -12.30 8.68 3.69
N LEU A 502 -13.55 8.37 3.33
CA LEU A 502 -14.29 9.03 2.26
C LEU A 502 -14.49 10.52 2.57
N GLU A 503 -14.93 10.87 3.77
CA GLU A 503 -15.09 12.26 4.21
C GLU A 503 -13.78 13.05 4.16
N ILE A 504 -12.67 12.45 4.57
CA ILE A 504 -11.32 13.05 4.47
C ILE A 504 -10.95 13.33 3.01
N ILE A 505 -11.25 12.40 2.10
CA ILE A 505 -10.95 12.55 0.66
C ILE A 505 -11.83 13.63 0.02
N LEU A 506 -13.12 13.69 0.37
CA LEU A 506 -14.01 14.76 -0.09
C LEU A 506 -13.58 16.12 0.46
N ALA A 507 -13.15 16.19 1.72
CA ALA A 507 -12.57 17.41 2.28
C ALA A 507 -11.30 17.84 1.55
N ALA A 508 -10.42 16.89 1.20
CA ALA A 508 -9.22 17.18 0.44
C ALA A 508 -9.57 17.71 -0.96
N HIS A 509 -10.54 17.11 -1.66
CA HIS A 509 -11.04 17.60 -2.94
C HIS A 509 -11.49 19.08 -2.87
N ARG A 510 -12.27 19.44 -1.85
CA ARG A 510 -12.69 20.83 -1.62
C ARG A 510 -11.50 21.76 -1.38
N MET A 511 -10.53 21.33 -0.58
CA MET A 511 -9.28 22.06 -0.34
C MET A 511 -8.53 22.30 -1.66
N PHE A 512 -8.38 21.28 -2.51
CA PHE A 512 -7.75 21.43 -3.82
C PHE A 512 -8.48 22.45 -4.70
N CYS A 513 -9.82 22.38 -4.77
CA CYS A 513 -10.62 23.34 -5.54
C CYS A 513 -10.44 24.77 -5.02
N ALA A 514 -10.53 24.95 -3.70
CA ALA A 514 -10.39 26.25 -3.05
C ALA A 514 -9.00 26.86 -3.27
N ARG A 515 -7.93 26.07 -3.13
CA ARG A 515 -6.55 26.54 -3.35
C ARG A 515 -6.27 26.85 -4.81
N ALA A 516 -6.80 26.06 -5.74
CA ALA A 516 -6.70 26.29 -7.17
C ALA A 516 -7.59 27.46 -7.67
N GLY A 517 -8.55 27.92 -6.87
CA GLY A 517 -9.51 28.94 -7.28
C GLY A 517 -10.50 28.45 -8.36
N VAL A 518 -10.75 27.14 -8.43
CA VAL A 518 -11.68 26.53 -9.37
C VAL A 518 -13.00 26.16 -8.69
N PRO A 519 -14.14 26.14 -9.40
CA PRO A 519 -15.40 25.68 -8.82
C PRO A 519 -15.32 24.22 -8.37
N GLU A 520 -15.87 23.91 -7.21
CA GLU A 520 -16.09 22.52 -6.78
C GLU A 520 -17.01 21.81 -7.78
N TRP A 521 -16.72 20.55 -8.05
CA TRP A 521 -17.60 19.66 -8.78
C TRP A 521 -17.97 18.43 -7.96
N GLU A 522 -19.04 17.77 -8.40
CA GLU A 522 -19.43 16.45 -7.89
C GLU A 522 -18.35 15.43 -8.24
N PHE A 523 -17.49 15.17 -7.26
CA PHE A 523 -16.41 14.22 -7.35
C PHE A 523 -16.91 12.84 -6.94
N ASN A 524 -16.66 11.84 -7.80
CA ASN A 524 -16.87 10.43 -7.45
C ASN A 524 -15.52 9.80 -7.03
N PRO A 525 -15.23 9.69 -5.72
CA PRO A 525 -13.96 9.17 -5.23
C PRO A 525 -13.79 7.68 -5.53
N PRO A 526 -12.54 7.17 -5.45
CA PRO A 526 -12.31 5.74 -5.59
C PRO A 526 -13.12 4.94 -4.59
N LYS A 527 -13.67 3.82 -5.07
CA LYS A 527 -14.42 2.91 -4.23
C LYS A 527 -13.50 2.15 -3.26
N GLY A 528 -14.01 1.91 -2.06
CA GLY A 528 -13.48 0.90 -1.15
C GLY A 528 -13.73 -0.52 -1.67
N LEU A 529 -13.35 -1.51 -0.86
CA LEU A 529 -13.67 -2.91 -1.15
C LEU A 529 -15.19 -3.07 -1.22
N GLU A 530 -15.68 -3.74 -2.26
CA GLU A 530 -17.10 -4.03 -2.44
C GLU A 530 -17.51 -5.20 -1.53
N GLY A 531 -18.69 -5.08 -0.94
CA GLY A 531 -19.37 -6.15 -0.22
C GLY A 531 -20.73 -6.46 -0.85
N PRO A 532 -21.55 -7.32 -0.21
CA PRO A 532 -22.83 -7.76 -0.77
C PRO A 532 -23.79 -6.62 -1.11
N ALA A 533 -23.74 -5.49 -0.39
CA ALA A 533 -24.54 -4.31 -0.71
C ALA A 533 -24.29 -3.80 -2.14
N GLN A 534 -23.03 -3.70 -2.55
CA GLN A 534 -22.65 -3.26 -3.88
C GLN A 534 -22.86 -4.37 -4.92
N GLU A 535 -22.46 -5.61 -4.59
CA GLU A 535 -22.57 -6.76 -5.50
C GLU A 535 -24.02 -7.04 -5.94
N HIS A 536 -24.98 -6.83 -5.04
CA HIS A 536 -26.40 -7.12 -5.28
C HIS A 536 -27.29 -5.88 -5.40
N GLY A 537 -26.73 -4.67 -5.28
CA GLY A 537 -27.46 -3.41 -5.45
C GLY A 537 -28.45 -3.10 -4.33
N PHE A 538 -28.19 -3.53 -3.10
CA PHE A 538 -29.09 -3.31 -1.96
C PHE A 538 -29.26 -1.83 -1.57
N GLU A 539 -28.31 -0.97 -1.96
CA GLU A 539 -28.33 0.47 -1.67
C GLU A 539 -29.42 1.23 -2.45
N ALA A 540 -29.90 0.65 -3.55
CA ALA A 540 -30.93 1.24 -4.41
C ALA A 540 -32.37 0.93 -3.95
N ASP A 541 -32.55 0.08 -2.93
CA ASP A 541 -33.87 -0.38 -2.47
C ASP A 541 -34.22 0.08 -1.04
N PRO A 542 -34.41 1.39 -0.80
CA PRO A 542 -34.99 1.87 0.47
C PRO A 542 -36.51 1.65 0.54
N ALA A 543 -37.15 1.12 -0.51
CA ALA A 543 -38.62 1.13 -0.65
C ALA A 543 -39.33 0.02 0.14
N ASN A 544 -38.62 -1.05 0.53
CA ASN A 544 -39.18 -2.13 1.33
C ASN A 544 -38.26 -2.52 2.50
N PRO A 545 -38.20 -1.69 3.57
CA PRO A 545 -37.38 -2.01 4.73
C PRO A 545 -38.00 -3.15 5.54
N ALA A 546 -37.17 -4.08 5.97
CA ALA A 546 -37.52 -5.13 6.93
C ALA A 546 -36.69 -4.99 8.19
N ALA A 547 -37.29 -5.34 9.33
CA ALA A 547 -36.59 -5.52 10.58
C ALA A 547 -36.90 -6.93 11.11
N ARG A 548 -35.85 -7.69 11.44
CA ARG A 548 -35.95 -9.07 11.92
C ARG A 548 -35.24 -9.21 13.25
N HIS A 549 -35.89 -9.90 14.17
CA HIS A 549 -35.23 -10.46 15.35
C HIS A 549 -34.81 -11.88 15.03
N VAL A 550 -33.53 -12.19 15.24
CA VAL A 550 -32.92 -13.44 14.80
C VAL A 550 -32.12 -14.08 15.93
N LEU A 551 -32.31 -15.38 16.10
CA LEU A 551 -31.52 -16.22 16.97
C LEU A 551 -30.72 -17.23 16.15
N PHE A 552 -29.40 -17.11 16.22
CA PHE A 552 -28.46 -18.09 15.68
C PHE A 552 -28.10 -19.12 16.76
N SER A 553 -28.07 -20.39 16.40
CA SER A 553 -27.58 -21.48 17.27
C SER A 553 -26.61 -22.40 16.52
N GLY A 554 -25.69 -23.01 17.27
CA GLY A 554 -24.65 -23.90 16.80
C GLY A 554 -23.36 -23.68 17.60
N ASP A 555 -22.21 -24.01 17.01
CA ASP A 555 -20.90 -23.71 17.59
C ASP A 555 -20.42 -22.32 17.12
N LEU A 556 -20.82 -21.27 17.84
CA LEU A 556 -20.68 -19.87 17.40
C LEU A 556 -19.66 -19.07 18.23
N GLN A 557 -19.78 -19.16 19.56
CA GLN A 557 -19.01 -18.35 20.49
C GLN A 557 -17.56 -18.87 20.59
N GLY A 558 -16.61 -17.95 20.79
CA GLY A 558 -15.17 -18.29 20.79
C GLY A 558 -14.53 -18.35 19.39
N HIS A 559 -15.33 -18.40 18.32
CA HIS A 559 -14.85 -18.48 16.93
C HIS A 559 -14.91 -17.15 16.17
N GLY A 560 -15.28 -16.06 16.83
CA GLY A 560 -15.38 -14.73 16.22
C GLY A 560 -16.70 -14.46 15.49
N PHE A 561 -17.75 -15.24 15.74
CA PHE A 561 -19.05 -15.09 15.07
C PHE A 561 -19.65 -13.69 15.23
N ARG A 562 -19.59 -13.10 16.43
CA ARG A 562 -20.10 -11.75 16.69
C ARG A 562 -19.33 -10.67 15.91
N GLU A 563 -18.01 -10.79 15.81
CA GLU A 563 -17.17 -9.92 14.96
C GLU A 563 -17.58 -10.05 13.49
N TRP A 564 -17.69 -11.29 12.99
CA TRP A 564 -18.11 -11.58 11.62
C TRP A 564 -19.49 -10.98 11.32
N LEU A 565 -20.50 -11.25 12.15
CA LEU A 565 -21.87 -10.79 11.93
C LEU A 565 -21.94 -9.26 11.91
N ARG A 566 -21.20 -8.58 12.80
CA ARG A 566 -21.10 -7.13 12.80
C ARG A 566 -20.51 -6.60 11.48
N GLN A 567 -19.45 -7.22 10.96
CA GLN A 567 -18.86 -6.84 9.68
C GLN A 567 -19.83 -7.08 8.52
N GLU A 568 -20.54 -8.20 8.52
CA GLU A 568 -21.53 -8.50 7.48
C GLU A 568 -22.69 -7.52 7.48
N LEU A 569 -23.17 -7.09 8.64
CA LEU A 569 -24.19 -6.04 8.72
C LEU A 569 -23.71 -4.75 8.00
N HIS A 570 -22.48 -4.28 8.24
CA HIS A 570 -21.93 -3.13 7.51
C HIS A 570 -21.82 -3.40 6.01
N LYS A 571 -21.23 -4.53 5.60
CA LYS A 571 -21.05 -4.86 4.17
C LYS A 571 -22.37 -5.03 3.39
N HIS A 572 -23.48 -5.33 4.09
CA HIS A 572 -24.83 -5.40 3.53
C HIS A 572 -25.59 -4.06 3.63
N ASN A 573 -24.97 -3.00 4.17
CA ASN A 573 -25.60 -1.73 4.52
C ASN A 573 -26.83 -1.90 5.44
N LEU A 574 -26.73 -2.81 6.41
CA LEU A 574 -27.74 -3.09 7.41
C LEU A 574 -27.41 -2.38 8.73
N LYS A 575 -28.44 -2.12 9.53
CA LYS A 575 -28.35 -1.60 10.90
C LYS A 575 -28.84 -2.64 11.88
N GLY A 576 -28.53 -2.48 13.17
CA GLY A 576 -28.92 -3.50 14.12
C GLY A 576 -28.24 -3.45 15.48
N TRP A 577 -28.53 -4.44 16.30
CA TRP A 577 -27.68 -4.73 17.44
C TRP A 577 -27.53 -6.22 17.57
N LEU A 578 -26.40 -6.64 18.12
CA LEU A 578 -26.11 -8.06 18.34
C LEU A 578 -25.52 -8.28 19.72
N ARG A 579 -25.80 -9.45 20.30
CA ARG A 579 -25.21 -9.90 21.57
C ARG A 579 -25.10 -11.41 21.64
N ASP A 580 -24.22 -11.86 22.51
CA ASP A 580 -24.12 -13.26 22.88
C ASP A 580 -25.16 -13.59 23.95
N LEU A 581 -25.69 -14.81 23.94
CA LEU A 581 -26.48 -15.37 25.04
C LEU A 581 -25.62 -16.32 25.86
N SER A 582 -25.88 -16.43 27.17
CA SER A 582 -25.05 -17.28 28.06
C SER A 582 -25.12 -18.77 27.73
N ASP A 583 -26.10 -19.20 26.93
CA ASP A 583 -26.28 -20.57 26.48
C ASP A 583 -25.58 -20.90 25.15
N GLY A 584 -24.74 -20.00 24.64
CA GLY A 584 -23.95 -20.20 23.41
C GLY A 584 -24.61 -19.64 22.13
N ARG A 585 -25.89 -19.26 22.18
CA ARG A 585 -26.58 -18.63 21.04
C ARG A 585 -26.11 -17.19 20.82
N VAL A 586 -26.41 -16.66 19.63
CA VAL A 586 -26.23 -15.25 19.29
C VAL A 586 -27.55 -14.65 18.86
N GLU A 587 -27.89 -13.51 19.44
CA GLU A 587 -29.12 -12.78 19.19
C GLU A 587 -28.79 -11.50 18.41
N VAL A 588 -29.58 -11.20 17.39
CA VAL A 588 -29.45 -9.98 16.61
C VAL A 588 -30.82 -9.42 16.25
N VAL A 589 -30.93 -8.09 16.29
CA VAL A 589 -31.93 -7.37 15.50
C VAL A 589 -31.21 -6.80 14.29
N VAL A 590 -31.69 -7.15 13.11
CA VAL A 590 -31.16 -6.68 11.83
C VAL A 590 -32.24 -5.92 11.08
N ALA A 591 -31.90 -4.74 10.55
CA ALA A 591 -32.82 -3.88 9.84
C ALA A 591 -32.17 -3.22 8.62
N GLY A 592 -32.93 -3.09 7.53
CA GLY A 592 -32.51 -2.47 6.28
C GLY A 592 -33.37 -2.96 5.13
N ALA A 593 -32.87 -2.89 3.88
CA ALA A 593 -33.58 -3.39 2.71
C ALA A 593 -33.95 -4.89 2.90
N ASP A 594 -35.20 -5.26 2.65
CA ASP A 594 -35.68 -6.65 2.83
C ASP A 594 -34.82 -7.64 2.02
N ALA A 595 -34.41 -7.27 0.81
CA ALA A 595 -33.49 -8.07 -0.01
C ALA A 595 -32.15 -8.32 0.68
N ALA A 596 -31.55 -7.31 1.32
CA ALA A 596 -30.28 -7.43 2.04
C ALA A 596 -30.41 -8.29 3.30
N VAL A 597 -31.51 -8.10 4.05
CA VAL A 597 -31.82 -8.90 5.25
C VAL A 597 -32.00 -10.36 4.86
N ASN A 598 -32.79 -10.65 3.82
CA ASN A 598 -33.03 -12.01 3.35
C ASN A 598 -31.74 -12.63 2.81
N HIS A 599 -30.91 -11.87 2.08
CA HIS A 599 -29.61 -12.34 1.60
C HIS A 599 -28.72 -12.81 2.76
N LEU A 600 -28.51 -11.97 3.77
CA LEU A 600 -27.68 -12.30 4.93
C LEU A 600 -28.19 -13.54 5.70
N LEU A 601 -29.50 -13.70 5.82
CA LEU A 601 -30.11 -14.75 6.64
C LEU A 601 -30.33 -16.08 5.91
N SER A 602 -30.34 -16.07 4.57
CA SER A 602 -30.64 -17.27 3.76
C SER A 602 -29.57 -18.36 3.81
N ASP A 603 -28.29 -17.97 3.72
CA ASP A 603 -27.14 -18.88 3.77
C ASP A 603 -25.94 -18.23 4.49
N PRO A 604 -26.06 -17.98 5.80
CA PRO A 604 -24.99 -17.36 6.57
C PRO A 604 -23.83 -18.35 6.70
N ARG A 605 -22.69 -18.04 6.07
CA ARG A 605 -21.50 -18.90 6.13
C ARG A 605 -20.81 -18.91 7.49
N GLY A 606 -20.90 -17.83 8.26
CA GLY A 606 -20.13 -17.65 9.48
C GLY A 606 -18.61 -17.52 9.25
N PRO A 607 -17.81 -17.29 10.29
CA PRO A 607 -16.35 -17.43 10.23
C PRO A 607 -15.93 -18.90 10.10
N GLU A 608 -14.74 -19.17 9.55
CA GLU A 608 -14.26 -20.51 9.15
C GLU A 608 -14.38 -21.61 10.22
N LYS A 609 -14.31 -21.25 11.51
CA LYS A 609 -14.38 -22.20 12.63
C LYS A 609 -15.74 -22.29 13.32
N ALA A 610 -16.69 -21.44 12.96
CA ALA A 610 -18.04 -21.49 13.53
C ALA A 610 -18.94 -22.40 12.68
N THR A 611 -19.87 -23.09 13.33
CA THR A 611 -20.90 -23.88 12.65
C THR A 611 -22.28 -23.33 13.03
N ILE A 612 -23.06 -22.94 12.03
CA ILE A 612 -24.45 -22.51 12.22
C ILE A 612 -25.36 -23.72 11.98
N GLU A 613 -26.14 -24.09 12.99
CA GLU A 613 -27.11 -25.21 12.90
C GLU A 613 -28.54 -24.72 12.66
N ASN A 614 -28.89 -23.55 13.18
CA ASN A 614 -30.24 -23.00 13.04
C ASN A 614 -30.22 -21.47 13.03
N VAL A 615 -31.11 -20.90 12.24
CA VAL A 615 -31.40 -19.47 12.14
C VAL A 615 -32.91 -19.29 12.33
N LYS A 616 -33.33 -18.79 13.49
CA LYS A 616 -34.74 -18.49 13.76
C LYS A 616 -34.98 -17.00 13.64
N ALA A 617 -35.68 -16.57 12.59
CA ALA A 617 -36.02 -15.17 12.34
C ALA A 617 -37.52 -14.92 12.49
N VAL A 618 -37.88 -13.82 13.16
CA VAL A 618 -39.26 -13.31 13.26
C VAL A 618 -39.29 -11.81 12.97
N ASP A 619 -40.45 -11.25 12.64
CA ASP A 619 -40.63 -9.79 12.52
C ASP A 619 -40.20 -9.09 13.82
N TRP A 620 -39.33 -8.09 13.71
CA TRP A 620 -39.07 -7.17 14.80
C TRP A 620 -40.20 -6.15 14.92
N LYS A 621 -40.76 -6.00 16.13
CA LYS A 621 -41.85 -5.06 16.42
C LYS A 621 -41.42 -3.88 17.31
N GLY A 622 -40.18 -3.88 17.78
CA GLY A 622 -39.62 -2.77 18.55
C GLY A 622 -39.10 -1.64 17.65
N MET A 623 -38.48 -0.64 18.28
CA MET A 623 -37.83 0.46 17.57
C MET A 623 -36.72 -0.06 16.64
N VAL A 624 -36.70 0.42 15.41
CA VAL A 624 -35.69 0.04 14.40
C VAL A 624 -34.34 0.67 14.77
N PRO A 625 -33.28 -0.13 14.97
CA PRO A 625 -31.96 0.40 15.27
C PRO A 625 -31.44 1.27 14.13
N GLN A 626 -30.90 2.44 14.46
CA GLN A 626 -30.33 3.38 13.47
C GLN A 626 -28.86 3.10 13.15
N LYS A 627 -28.18 2.36 14.04
CA LYS A 627 -26.75 2.06 13.97
C LYS A 627 -26.53 0.61 14.34
N ILE A 628 -25.32 0.11 14.06
CA ILE A 628 -24.87 -1.19 14.56
C ILE A 628 -24.32 -1.00 15.98
N ARG A 629 -24.78 -1.80 16.95
CA ARG A 629 -24.27 -1.78 18.33
C ARG A 629 -24.03 -3.18 18.86
N VAL A 630 -22.95 -3.37 19.63
CA VAL A 630 -22.67 -4.64 20.30
C VAL A 630 -23.12 -4.57 21.76
N ARG A 631 -24.20 -5.28 22.09
CA ARG A 631 -24.77 -5.30 23.44
C ARG A 631 -24.12 -6.36 24.32
N ASP A 632 -24.27 -6.16 25.63
CA ASP A 632 -23.77 -7.09 26.66
C ASP A 632 -24.40 -8.48 26.56
N THR A 633 -23.64 -9.47 27.01
CA THR A 633 -24.11 -10.86 27.10
C THR A 633 -25.19 -11.00 28.17
N VAL A 634 -26.30 -11.65 27.83
CA VAL A 634 -27.42 -11.89 28.76
C VAL A 634 -27.82 -13.37 28.79
N ALA A 635 -28.65 -13.76 29.76
CA ALA A 635 -29.11 -15.14 29.87
C ALA A 635 -30.22 -15.51 28.88
N GLU A 636 -31.19 -14.62 28.71
CA GLU A 636 -32.40 -14.87 27.93
C GLU A 636 -32.52 -13.87 26.77
N PRO A 637 -33.05 -14.29 25.61
CA PRO A 637 -33.28 -13.39 24.50
C PRO A 637 -34.37 -12.36 24.81
N GLU A 638 -34.37 -11.26 24.06
CA GLU A 638 -35.39 -10.24 24.13
C GLU A 638 -36.74 -10.82 23.67
N ARG A 639 -37.77 -10.59 24.49
CA ARG A 639 -39.12 -11.07 24.17
C ARG A 639 -39.71 -10.18 23.08
N VAL A 640 -39.94 -10.76 21.91
CA VAL A 640 -40.70 -10.09 20.84
C VAL A 640 -42.19 -10.18 21.16
N THR A 641 -42.66 -9.29 22.03
CA THR A 641 -44.10 -9.09 22.31
C THR A 641 -44.54 -7.74 21.72
N ALA A 642 -45.81 -7.62 21.35
CA ALA A 642 -46.37 -6.47 20.61
C ALA A 642 -46.39 -5.12 21.36
N GLU A 643 -45.66 -4.95 22.48
CA GLU A 643 -45.88 -3.89 23.48
C GLU A 643 -44.66 -2.99 23.80
N THR A 644 -43.59 -2.97 23.01
CA THR A 644 -42.45 -2.03 23.23
C THR A 644 -42.46 -0.86 22.24
N ALA A 645 -43.59 -0.15 22.15
CA ALA A 645 -43.75 1.06 21.35
C ALA A 645 -43.75 2.37 22.15
N GLU A 646 -43.64 2.32 23.49
CA GLU A 646 -43.53 3.53 24.32
C GLU A 646 -42.54 3.31 25.48
N ALA A 647 -41.33 3.86 25.33
CA ALA A 647 -40.49 4.38 26.42
C ALA A 647 -39.35 5.23 25.83
#